data_AF-A0AAD9VKF3-F1
#
_entry.id   AF-A0AAD9VKF3-F1
#
_cell.length_a   1.000
_cell.length_b   1.000
_cell.length_c   1.000
_cell.angle_alpha   90.00
_cell.angle_beta   90.00
_cell.angle_gamma   90.00
#
_symmetry.space_group_name_H-M   'P 1'
#
loop_
_entity.id
_entity.type
_entity.pdbx_description
1 polymer ?
#
loop_
_entity_poly.entity_id
_entity_poly.type
_entity_poly.pdbx_seq_one_letter_code
_entity_poly.pdbx_strand_id
1 'polypeptide(L)'
;MYFIGHFRVFLTCPNVLSIRINYVLRNFPLFNIVHLNLCKMSDGEDDFMCEEEEDYGLEYSEDSNSEPDVDLENQYYNSKALKEDDPKAALQSFQKVLDLEGGEKGEWGFKALKQMIKINFKLSNYKEMMARYKQLLTYIKSAVTRNHSEKSINSILDYISTSKNMELLQDFYETTLDALKDAKNDRLWFKTNTKLGKLYFDRSDFNKLAKILKQLHQSCQTDDGEDDLKKGTQLLEIYALEIQMYTAQKNNKKLKTLYEQSLHIKSAIPHPLIMGVIRECGGKMHLREGEFERAHTDFFEAFKNYDESGSPRRTTCLKYLVLANMLMKSGINPFDSQEAKPYKNDPEILAMTNLVVSYQNNDINQFELILKQNRNNIMDDPFIREHIEDLLRNIRTQVLIKLIKPYTRIHIPFISKELNIDVSEVESLLVSCILDSTIHGRIDQVNQVLELDKKSVCAARYNALDKWTNKNIMDTIQDSGTFDPSEHQHIRYNPLKGEWVLVSPHRMKRPWGGQVEQNTEEELPDYDPNNPLCPGNVRASGEVTPIYQKTFSFVNDFPALLETVPLPPKSEDKLFQIEAARGICKVMCLHPKLNVTIAIMKVDEVTQAVKQWVAEILELGRQWAWVQIFENRGALMGCSNAHPHCQIWASSFLPNEVRIKDKYLADYYNENKRPLLIDYMQKEILKKERVVLENRDWIVVVPFWAVWPYETMVLPKQQVTRMQNLSKNQQESLAVIIKRLCTRYDNLFQCSFPYSMGWHGAPTGEYITQDYPYWTFHGIYLPPLLRSPTIKKHMVGYELLAQAQRDLTPEQAASKLRSLSDIHYKHPETSLSEKELEKYN
;
A
#
# COMPACT_ATOMS: atom_id res chain seq x y z
N MET A 1 47.32 -34.08 3.53
CA MET A 1 48.74 -33.72 3.66
C MET A 1 48.79 -32.28 4.18
N TYR A 2 49.29 -32.14 5.42
CA TYR A 2 49.76 -30.94 6.13
C TYR A 2 48.89 -29.65 6.27
N PHE A 3 48.28 -29.56 7.47
CA PHE A 3 48.51 -28.58 8.56
C PHE A 3 48.27 -27.07 8.29
N ILE A 4 47.77 -26.20 9.18
CA ILE A 4 47.31 -26.06 10.59
C ILE A 4 47.31 -24.52 10.78
N GLY A 5 46.49 -23.82 11.57
CA GLY A 5 45.41 -24.20 12.46
C GLY A 5 45.07 -23.06 13.44
N HIS A 6 44.30 -23.46 14.46
CA HIS A 6 44.16 -22.88 15.81
C HIS A 6 43.38 -21.56 15.98
N PHE A 7 42.42 -21.38 16.90
CA PHE A 7 41.92 -22.12 18.10
C PHE A 7 40.40 -21.78 18.22
N ARG A 8 39.44 -22.72 18.36
CA ARG A 8 39.00 -23.48 19.57
C ARG A 8 38.74 -22.61 20.81
N VAL A 9 37.77 -22.82 21.69
CA VAL A 9 36.57 -23.67 21.91
C VAL A 9 36.12 -23.29 23.34
N PHE A 10 34.83 -23.29 23.69
CA PHE A 10 34.36 -23.97 24.91
C PHE A 10 32.83 -24.19 24.88
N LEU A 11 32.48 -25.39 25.34
CA LEU A 11 31.24 -26.15 25.17
C LEU A 11 30.34 -26.06 26.42
N THR A 12 29.03 -26.19 26.19
CA THR A 12 28.02 -27.04 26.88
C THR A 12 27.69 -26.94 28.39
N CYS A 13 26.40 -26.65 28.63
CA CYS A 13 25.40 -27.40 29.46
C CYS A 13 25.55 -27.47 31.02
N PRO A 14 24.53 -27.95 31.78
CA PRO A 14 23.08 -27.59 31.84
C PRO A 14 22.51 -27.55 33.30
N ASN A 15 21.22 -27.19 33.45
CA ASN A 15 20.29 -27.51 34.56
C ASN A 15 20.52 -26.92 35.98
N VAL A 16 19.44 -26.40 36.59
CA VAL A 16 18.82 -26.83 37.87
C VAL A 16 18.09 -25.68 38.61
N LEU A 17 16.77 -25.90 38.79
CA LEU A 17 15.83 -25.50 39.86
C LEU A 17 15.64 -24.02 40.30
N SER A 18 14.40 -23.55 40.06
CA SER A 18 13.33 -23.33 41.06
C SER A 18 13.71 -22.82 42.47
N ILE A 19 13.13 -21.69 42.91
CA ILE A 19 12.27 -21.55 44.12
C ILE A 19 12.08 -20.05 44.53
N ARG A 20 10.81 -19.65 44.54
CA ARG A 20 10.04 -18.77 45.47
C ARG A 20 10.61 -17.45 46.05
N ILE A 21 9.89 -16.38 45.71
CA ILE A 21 8.97 -15.57 46.56
C ILE A 21 9.54 -14.88 47.83
N ASN A 22 9.53 -13.53 47.75
CA ASN A 22 9.17 -12.50 48.73
C ASN A 22 10.19 -11.86 49.72
N TYR A 23 10.10 -10.52 49.73
CA TYR A 23 10.48 -9.52 50.76
C TYR A 23 11.99 -9.17 50.91
N VAL A 24 12.46 -7.92 51.03
CA VAL A 24 11.83 -6.58 50.98
C VAL A 24 12.94 -5.49 51.03
N LEU A 25 12.68 -4.34 50.38
CA LEU A 25 13.16 -2.97 50.65
C LEU A 25 14.62 -2.50 50.39
N ARG A 26 14.65 -1.25 49.86
CA ARG A 26 15.68 -0.19 49.86
C ARG A 26 16.75 -0.22 48.76
N ASN A 27 16.49 0.50 47.66
CA ASN A 27 17.10 1.82 47.48
C ASN A 27 16.60 2.62 46.24
N PHE A 28 16.05 3.79 46.56
CA PHE A 28 15.93 5.06 45.82
C PHE A 28 14.84 5.28 44.72
N PRO A 29 14.25 6.51 44.67
CA PRO A 29 12.82 6.71 44.45
C PRO A 29 12.42 7.62 43.25
N LEU A 30 11.11 7.59 43.00
CA LEU A 30 10.25 8.40 42.13
C LEU A 30 10.48 9.93 42.15
N PHE A 31 10.27 10.58 40.99
CA PHE A 31 9.72 11.95 40.93
C PHE A 31 8.64 12.08 39.84
N ASN A 32 7.63 12.87 40.19
CA ASN A 32 6.31 13.04 39.58
C ASN A 32 6.30 13.74 38.21
N ILE A 33 5.34 13.39 37.36
CA ILE A 33 4.89 14.23 36.23
C ILE A 33 3.39 14.45 36.40
N VAL A 34 3.02 15.64 36.89
CA VAL A 34 1.63 16.14 36.96
C VAL A 34 1.63 17.64 36.63
N HIS A 35 0.78 18.01 35.67
CA HIS A 35 0.15 19.32 35.40
C HIS A 35 1.01 20.60 35.36
N LEU A 36 0.97 21.31 34.22
CA LEU A 36 0.02 22.42 34.03
C LEU A 36 0.03 22.96 32.59
N ASN A 37 -1.16 23.38 32.19
CA ASN A 37 -1.56 24.02 30.94
C ASN A 37 -1.66 25.54 31.17
N LEU A 38 -1.72 26.31 30.07
CA LEU A 38 -2.24 27.70 29.93
C LEU A 38 -1.25 28.87 30.14
N CYS A 39 -1.00 29.64 29.06
CA CYS A 39 -1.57 30.98 28.83
C CYS A 39 -1.04 31.53 27.47
N LYS A 40 -1.91 31.80 26.49
CA LYS A 40 -2.54 33.10 26.21
C LYS A 40 -1.55 34.22 25.84
N MET A 41 -1.67 34.70 24.60
CA MET A 41 -1.29 36.08 24.26
C MET A 41 -2.15 37.05 25.08
N SER A 42 -1.49 37.89 25.87
CA SER A 42 -1.75 39.33 26.10
C SER A 42 -1.16 39.71 27.47
N ASP A 43 -0.20 40.62 27.42
CA ASP A 43 0.26 41.56 28.47
C ASP A 43 1.31 41.10 29.50
N GLY A 44 2.37 41.92 29.62
CA GLY A 44 3.50 41.84 30.55
C GLY A 44 4.72 41.17 29.91
N GLU A 45 5.65 41.89 29.27
CA GLU A 45 6.81 42.54 29.91
C GLU A 45 7.46 41.66 31.00
N ASP A 46 8.75 41.38 30.80
CA ASP A 46 9.69 40.64 31.65
C ASP A 46 9.58 39.10 31.66
N ASP A 47 10.36 38.44 30.79
CA ASP A 47 11.23 37.30 31.14
C ASP A 47 11.84 36.64 29.89
N PHE A 48 13.03 37.09 29.49
CA PHE A 48 13.93 36.29 28.63
C PHE A 48 15.39 36.64 28.92
N MET A 49 15.85 36.28 30.12
CA MET A 49 17.27 36.20 30.46
C MET A 49 17.59 34.74 30.82
N CYS A 50 17.72 33.89 29.81
CA CYS A 50 18.51 32.67 29.95
C CYS A 50 19.87 32.96 29.32
N GLU A 51 20.85 33.26 30.16
CA GLU A 51 22.26 33.21 29.78
C GLU A 51 22.57 31.79 29.27
N GLU A 52 23.17 31.70 28.09
CA GLU A 52 23.71 30.43 27.58
C GLU A 52 24.80 29.98 28.57
N GLU A 53 24.57 28.88 29.31
CA GLU A 53 25.63 28.11 29.96
C GLU A 53 26.60 27.63 28.87
N GLU A 54 27.66 28.40 28.62
CA GLU A 54 28.82 27.94 27.87
C GLU A 54 29.56 26.91 28.73
N ASP A 55 29.47 25.66 28.29
CA ASP A 55 30.18 24.47 28.77
C ASP A 55 31.63 24.79 29.19
N TYR A 56 31.94 24.62 30.48
CA TYR A 56 33.30 24.71 31.03
C TYR A 56 34.12 23.47 30.63
N GLY A 57 34.42 23.36 29.33
CA GLY A 57 35.37 22.40 28.79
C GLY A 57 36.79 22.97 28.86
N LEU A 58 37.52 22.66 29.94
CA LEU A 58 38.97 22.83 30.00
C LEU A 58 39.65 21.89 28.99
N GLU A 59 39.76 22.30 27.73
CA GLU A 59 40.66 21.69 26.75
C GLU A 59 42.06 22.26 26.96
N TYR A 60 42.90 21.56 27.72
CA TYR A 60 44.34 21.79 27.71
C TYR A 60 44.87 21.36 26.33
N SER A 61 45.08 22.31 25.43
CA SER A 61 45.99 22.11 24.31
C SER A 61 47.42 22.26 24.83
N GLU A 62 48.06 21.15 25.15
CA GLU A 62 49.52 21.10 25.22
C GLU A 62 50.07 21.41 23.81
N ASP A 63 51.06 22.30 23.75
CA ASP A 63 51.84 22.74 22.58
C ASP A 63 51.31 23.90 21.71
N SER A 64 51.45 25.14 22.21
CA SER A 64 52.13 26.21 21.45
C SER A 64 52.53 27.39 22.35
N ASN A 65 53.84 27.56 22.57
CA ASN A 65 54.41 28.79 23.14
C ASN A 65 54.16 29.99 22.21
N SER A 66 53.19 30.83 22.54
CA SER A 66 53.17 32.24 22.14
C SER A 66 52.42 33.07 23.19
N GLU A 67 53.16 33.91 23.91
CA GLU A 67 52.68 34.87 24.93
C GLU A 67 51.90 36.14 24.45
N PRO A 68 51.32 36.28 23.22
CA PRO A 68 50.44 37.43 22.90
C PRO A 68 48.96 37.35 23.37
N ASP A 69 48.45 36.19 23.80
CA ASP A 69 46.99 35.97 23.90
C ASP A 69 46.33 36.43 25.23
N VAL A 70 47.11 36.63 26.30
CA VAL A 70 46.58 36.90 27.65
C VAL A 70 45.97 38.29 27.78
N ASP A 71 46.54 39.30 27.11
CA ASP A 71 46.05 40.68 27.15
C ASP A 71 44.75 40.86 26.35
N LEU A 72 44.61 40.15 25.22
CA LEU A 72 43.40 40.14 24.39
C LEU A 72 42.24 39.44 25.11
N GLU A 73 42.52 38.32 25.76
CA GLU A 73 41.55 37.55 26.53
C GLU A 73 41.03 38.36 27.73
N ASN A 74 41.93 38.94 28.53
CA ASN A 74 41.56 39.78 29.67
C ASN A 74 40.70 40.98 29.26
N GLN A 75 41.05 41.63 28.13
CA GLN A 75 40.29 42.77 27.63
C GLN A 75 38.93 42.36 27.05
N TYR A 76 38.80 41.18 26.44
CA TYR A 76 37.52 40.65 25.99
C TYR A 76 36.56 40.36 27.16
N TYR A 77 37.03 39.72 28.24
CA TYR A 77 36.19 39.44 29.41
C TYR A 77 35.78 40.71 30.16
N ASN A 78 36.68 41.68 30.29
CA ASN A 78 36.35 43.01 30.82
C ASN A 78 35.26 43.71 29.98
N SER A 79 35.32 43.54 28.65
CA SER A 79 34.30 44.08 27.74
C SER A 79 32.97 43.33 27.82
N LYS A 80 32.98 42.02 28.09
CA LYS A 80 31.78 41.17 28.28
C LYS A 80 31.05 41.53 29.57
N ALA A 81 31.76 41.81 30.66
CA ALA A 81 31.16 42.26 31.92
C ALA A 81 30.42 43.59 31.77
N LEU A 82 30.95 44.52 30.96
CA LEU A 82 30.34 45.82 30.68
C LEU A 82 29.06 45.77 29.83
N LYS A 83 28.71 44.60 29.27
CA LYS A 83 27.59 44.44 28.33
C LYS A 83 26.22 44.71 28.96
N GLU A 84 26.03 44.32 30.22
CA GLU A 84 24.76 44.50 30.94
C GLU A 84 24.68 45.89 31.61
N ASP A 85 25.83 46.49 31.96
CA ASP A 85 25.89 47.79 32.66
C ASP A 85 25.86 49.01 31.72
N ASP A 86 26.69 49.04 30.67
CA ASP A 86 26.69 50.12 29.67
C ASP A 86 27.01 49.59 28.25
N PRO A 87 25.99 49.37 27.41
CA PRO A 87 26.17 48.77 26.10
C PRO A 87 26.94 49.68 25.12
N LYS A 88 27.02 51.00 25.35
CA LYS A 88 27.83 51.91 24.50
C LYS A 88 29.30 51.88 24.88
N ALA A 89 29.61 51.84 26.17
CA ALA A 89 30.98 51.67 26.65
C ALA A 89 31.54 50.28 26.28
N ALA A 90 30.69 49.23 26.36
CA ALA A 90 31.05 47.89 25.92
C ALA A 90 31.45 47.84 24.44
N LEU A 91 30.73 48.53 23.53
CA LEU A 91 31.08 48.61 22.11
C LEU A 91 32.46 49.25 21.88
N GLN A 92 32.80 50.31 22.63
CA GLN A 92 34.12 50.93 22.54
C GLN A 92 35.23 50.02 23.09
N SER A 93 34.92 49.24 24.14
CA SER A 93 35.87 48.29 24.72
C SER A 93 36.12 47.10 23.77
N PHE A 94 35.08 46.56 23.13
CA PHE A 94 35.21 45.54 22.09
C PHE A 94 35.92 46.05 20.82
N GLN A 95 35.78 47.33 20.49
CA GLN A 95 36.56 47.93 19.41
C GLN A 95 38.07 47.95 19.71
N LYS A 96 38.46 48.21 20.96
CA LYS A 96 39.88 48.16 21.36
C LYS A 96 40.48 46.75 21.22
N VAL A 97 39.68 45.69 21.44
CA VAL A 97 40.11 44.30 21.19
C VAL A 97 40.43 44.09 19.70
N LEU A 98 39.63 44.69 18.80
CA LEU A 98 39.88 44.63 17.35
C LEU A 98 41.11 45.46 16.93
N ASP A 99 41.34 46.59 17.59
CA ASP A 99 42.49 47.45 17.29
C ASP A 99 43.81 46.83 17.76
N LEU A 100 43.78 46.05 18.85
CA LEU A 100 44.93 45.30 19.38
C LEU A 100 45.29 44.06 18.57
N GLU A 101 44.32 43.50 17.82
CA GLU A 101 44.52 42.36 16.93
C GLU A 101 45.39 42.70 15.69
N GLY A 102 45.71 43.98 15.46
CA GLY A 102 46.90 44.40 14.70
C GLY A 102 47.01 43.93 13.25
N GLY A 103 45.92 43.43 12.64
CA GLY A 103 45.87 42.94 11.26
C GLY A 103 46.02 41.42 11.09
N GLU A 104 46.44 40.68 12.13
CA GLU A 104 46.40 39.21 12.15
C GLU A 104 45.06 38.75 12.69
N LYS A 105 44.12 38.43 11.78
CA LYS A 105 42.77 38.01 12.14
C LYS A 105 42.81 36.73 12.99
N GLY A 106 42.41 36.83 14.26
CA GLY A 106 42.36 35.74 15.23
C GLY A 106 40.95 35.41 15.70
N GLU A 107 40.86 34.49 16.67
CA GLU A 107 39.59 33.99 17.22
C GLU A 107 38.91 35.03 18.13
N TRP A 108 39.69 35.82 18.86
CA TRP A 108 39.18 36.83 19.80
C TRP A 108 38.52 38.02 19.11
N GLY A 109 39.05 38.50 17.97
CA GLY A 109 38.37 39.51 17.16
C GLY A 109 37.03 39.02 16.59
N PHE A 110 36.95 37.74 16.22
CA PHE A 110 35.69 37.12 15.78
C PHE A 110 34.65 37.06 16.90
N LYS A 111 35.07 36.65 18.11
CA LYS A 111 34.20 36.64 19.31
C LYS A 111 33.75 38.05 19.69
N ALA A 112 34.62 39.05 19.62
CA ALA A 112 34.29 40.46 19.87
C ALA A 112 33.25 40.98 18.86
N LEU A 113 33.46 40.76 17.56
CA LEU A 113 32.51 41.17 16.51
C LEU A 113 31.12 40.52 16.71
N LYS A 114 31.07 39.24 17.10
CA LYS A 114 29.81 38.54 17.40
C LYS A 114 29.03 39.24 18.51
N GLN A 115 29.69 39.63 19.61
CA GLN A 115 29.02 40.36 20.70
C GLN A 115 28.63 41.78 20.29
N MET A 116 29.47 42.49 19.53
CA MET A 116 29.13 43.82 18.99
C MET A 116 27.88 43.80 18.10
N ILE A 117 27.68 42.74 17.30
CA ILE A 117 26.47 42.56 16.48
C ILE A 117 25.24 42.36 17.37
N LYS A 118 25.33 41.50 18.40
CA LYS A 118 24.24 41.28 19.36
C LYS A 118 23.85 42.57 20.10
N ILE A 119 24.85 43.36 20.53
CA ILE A 119 24.62 44.64 21.23
C ILE A 119 24.00 45.69 20.29
N ASN A 120 24.53 45.85 19.08
CA ASN A 120 23.96 46.79 18.10
C ASN A 120 22.54 46.41 17.67
N PHE A 121 22.20 45.12 17.66
CA PHE A 121 20.85 44.64 17.44
C PHE A 121 19.91 45.01 18.60
N LYS A 122 20.32 44.79 19.86
CA LYS A 122 19.55 45.24 21.04
C LYS A 122 19.34 46.77 21.04
N LEU A 123 20.35 47.54 20.63
CA LEU A 123 20.30 49.01 20.55
C LEU A 123 19.57 49.56 19.31
N SER A 124 18.98 48.70 18.46
CA SER A 124 18.32 49.10 17.21
C SER A 124 19.19 49.90 16.22
N ASN A 125 20.52 49.82 16.33
CA ASN A 125 21.45 50.50 15.43
C ASN A 125 21.83 49.61 14.23
N TYR A 126 20.90 49.54 13.28
CA TYR A 126 20.97 48.63 12.14
C TYR A 126 22.12 48.89 11.17
N LYS A 127 22.49 50.16 10.94
CA LYS A 127 23.55 50.53 10.00
C LYS A 127 24.93 50.09 10.48
N GLU A 128 25.22 50.33 11.76
CA GLU A 128 26.49 49.95 12.36
C GLU A 128 26.59 48.43 12.51
N MET A 129 25.50 47.76 12.90
CA MET A 129 25.43 46.30 12.93
C MET A 129 25.84 45.67 11.59
N MET A 130 25.31 46.20 10.48
CA MET A 130 25.59 45.70 9.15
C MET A 130 27.06 45.90 8.75
N ALA A 131 27.66 47.02 9.15
CA ALA A 131 29.08 47.28 8.94
C ALA A 131 29.95 46.25 9.70
N ARG A 132 29.62 45.98 10.97
CA ARG A 132 30.31 44.95 11.79
C ARG A 132 30.07 43.54 11.28
N TYR A 133 28.89 43.26 10.76
CA TYR A 133 28.59 41.97 10.14
C TYR A 133 29.42 41.74 8.87
N LYS A 134 29.54 42.74 7.99
CA LYS A 134 30.43 42.67 6.83
C LYS A 134 31.88 42.44 7.22
N GLN A 135 32.35 43.07 8.30
CA GLN A 135 33.68 42.81 8.86
C GLN A 135 33.82 41.35 9.33
N LEU A 136 32.85 40.83 10.07
CA LEU A 136 32.82 39.43 10.53
C LEU A 136 32.89 38.43 9.38
N LEU A 137 32.17 38.68 8.27
CA LEU A 137 32.19 37.81 7.09
C LEU A 137 33.60 37.67 6.46
N THR A 138 34.50 38.64 6.68
CA THR A 138 35.89 38.56 6.18
C THR A 138 36.79 37.61 6.98
N TYR A 139 36.38 37.19 8.18
CA TYR A 139 37.12 36.24 9.03
C TYR A 139 36.89 34.77 8.63
N ILE A 140 35.87 34.51 7.80
CA ILE A 140 35.46 33.15 7.38
C ILE A 140 36.58 32.40 6.62
N LYS A 141 37.43 33.12 5.87
CA LYS A 141 38.46 32.49 5.02
C LYS A 141 39.79 32.21 5.73
N SER A 142 40.16 32.98 6.75
CA SER A 142 41.55 33.06 7.21
C SER A 142 41.80 32.83 8.70
N ALA A 143 40.80 33.00 9.57
CA ALA A 143 41.02 33.12 11.02
C ALA A 143 40.33 32.04 11.87
N VAL A 144 39.19 31.53 11.40
CA VAL A 144 38.28 30.71 12.22
C VAL A 144 37.91 29.45 11.46
N THR A 145 37.78 28.33 12.18
CA THR A 145 37.36 27.06 11.57
C THR A 145 36.00 27.19 10.89
N ARG A 146 35.81 26.46 9.79
CA ARG A 146 34.55 26.47 9.02
C ARG A 146 33.32 26.11 9.87
N ASN A 147 33.48 25.23 10.85
CA ASN A 147 32.40 24.81 11.75
C ASN A 147 32.02 25.89 12.77
N HIS A 148 33.01 26.61 13.32
CA HIS A 148 32.76 27.66 14.31
C HIS A 148 32.11 28.91 13.67
N SER A 149 32.55 29.26 12.47
CA SER A 149 31.91 30.32 11.66
C SER A 149 30.48 29.95 11.26
N GLU A 150 30.21 28.70 10.85
CA GLU A 150 28.85 28.23 10.54
C GLU A 150 27.90 28.27 11.73
N LYS A 151 28.33 27.79 12.92
CA LYS A 151 27.51 27.85 14.14
C LYS A 151 27.21 29.30 14.53
N SER A 152 28.20 30.18 14.44
CA SER A 152 28.05 31.59 14.80
C SER A 152 27.14 32.35 13.85
N ILE A 153 27.25 32.12 12.53
CA ILE A 153 26.34 32.71 11.54
C ILE A 153 24.91 32.22 11.76
N ASN A 154 24.69 30.91 12.00
CA ASN A 154 23.36 30.39 12.28
C ASN A 154 22.77 31.00 13.56
N SER A 155 23.54 31.07 14.64
CA SER A 155 23.11 31.71 15.90
C SER A 155 22.72 33.18 15.70
N ILE A 156 23.49 33.93 14.92
CA ILE A 156 23.17 35.32 14.58
C ILE A 156 21.91 35.40 13.71
N LEU A 157 21.77 34.53 12.71
CA LEU A 157 20.60 34.49 11.83
C LEU A 157 19.32 34.13 12.58
N ASP A 158 19.39 33.17 13.51
CA ASP A 158 18.23 32.79 14.33
C ASP A 158 17.86 33.92 15.30
N TYR A 159 18.86 34.60 15.90
CA TYR A 159 18.62 35.76 16.76
C TYR A 159 17.98 36.94 15.98
N ILE A 160 18.50 37.26 14.80
CA ILE A 160 17.97 38.35 13.95
C ILE A 160 16.62 37.98 13.34
N SER A 161 16.33 36.69 13.10
CA SER A 161 15.02 36.24 12.61
C SER A 161 13.86 36.53 13.57
N THR A 162 14.16 36.83 14.83
CA THR A 162 13.19 37.30 15.83
C THR A 162 12.77 38.77 15.59
N SER A 163 13.54 39.51 14.78
CA SER A 163 13.22 40.90 14.40
C SER A 163 12.01 40.96 13.48
N LYS A 164 11.14 41.96 13.70
CA LYS A 164 10.01 42.26 12.81
C LYS A 164 10.40 43.02 11.54
N ASN A 165 11.63 43.52 11.45
CA ASN A 165 12.08 44.29 10.28
C ASN A 165 12.53 43.36 9.15
N MET A 166 11.61 43.07 8.23
CA MET A 166 11.81 42.16 7.10
C MET A 166 12.80 42.68 6.05
N GLU A 167 12.97 43.99 5.88
CA GLU A 167 13.93 44.56 4.91
C GLU A 167 15.37 44.38 5.37
N LEU A 168 15.62 44.61 6.67
CA LEU A 168 16.90 44.33 7.30
C LEU A 168 17.31 42.87 7.14
N LEU A 169 16.35 41.96 7.37
CA LEU A 169 16.58 40.52 7.31
C LEU A 169 16.93 40.07 5.87
N GLN A 170 16.31 40.68 4.86
CA GLN A 170 16.65 40.44 3.46
C GLN A 170 18.09 40.89 3.14
N ASP A 171 18.45 42.13 3.48
CA ASP A 171 19.80 42.66 3.25
C ASP A 171 20.86 41.80 3.95
N PHE A 172 20.55 41.31 5.15
CA PHE A 172 21.40 40.41 5.90
C PHE A 172 21.61 39.10 5.14
N TYR A 173 20.53 38.41 4.74
CA TYR A 173 20.63 37.17 3.97
C TYR A 173 21.36 37.34 2.64
N GLU A 174 21.12 38.41 1.89
CA GLU A 174 21.79 38.67 0.61
C GLU A 174 23.30 38.87 0.78
N THR A 175 23.71 39.68 1.76
CA THR A 175 25.13 39.89 2.05
C THR A 175 25.83 38.66 2.61
N THR A 176 25.13 37.85 3.42
CA THR A 176 25.63 36.53 3.84
C THR A 176 25.86 35.64 2.63
N LEU A 177 24.90 35.57 1.70
CA LEU A 177 25.00 34.71 0.51
C LEU A 177 26.14 35.12 -0.42
N ASP A 178 26.36 36.42 -0.61
CA ASP A 178 27.47 36.92 -1.42
C ASP A 178 28.83 36.59 -0.81
N ALA A 179 28.97 36.67 0.51
CA ALA A 179 30.18 36.23 1.20
C ALA A 179 30.37 34.69 1.19
N LEU A 180 29.28 33.92 1.16
CA LEU A 180 29.32 32.46 1.15
C LEU A 180 29.61 31.84 -0.21
N LYS A 181 29.23 32.49 -1.33
CA LYS A 181 29.64 32.08 -2.70
C LYS A 181 31.16 31.95 -2.81
N ASP A 182 31.85 32.86 -2.13
CA ASP A 182 33.29 32.99 -2.06
C ASP A 182 33.99 31.95 -1.16
N ALA A 183 33.25 31.34 -0.23
CA ALA A 183 33.76 30.45 0.81
C ALA A 183 33.52 28.95 0.55
N LYS A 184 32.85 28.59 -0.56
CA LYS A 184 32.50 27.20 -0.95
C LYS A 184 31.88 26.36 0.19
N ASN A 185 30.96 26.94 0.97
CA ASN A 185 30.21 26.22 1.99
C ASN A 185 28.78 25.90 1.51
N ASP A 186 28.64 24.77 0.81
CA ASP A 186 27.38 24.36 0.17
C ASP A 186 26.22 24.18 1.17
N ARG A 187 26.50 23.69 2.38
CA ARG A 187 25.48 23.41 3.40
C ARG A 187 24.86 24.68 3.96
N LEU A 188 25.70 25.65 4.32
CA LEU A 188 25.25 26.93 4.85
C LEU A 188 24.60 27.78 3.75
N TRP A 189 25.16 27.75 2.53
CA TRP A 189 24.57 28.39 1.36
C TRP A 189 23.15 27.89 1.10
N PHE A 190 22.93 26.56 1.12
CA PHE A 190 21.62 25.95 0.94
C PHE A 190 20.61 26.43 1.99
N LYS A 191 20.94 26.28 3.28
CA LYS A 191 20.04 26.71 4.38
C LYS A 191 19.69 28.19 4.34
N THR A 192 20.67 29.03 4.01
CA THR A 192 20.49 30.49 3.95
C THR A 192 19.58 30.86 2.78
N ASN A 193 19.76 30.24 1.61
CA ASN A 193 18.86 30.43 0.47
C ASN A 193 17.44 29.91 0.72
N THR A 194 17.28 28.76 1.39
CA THR A 194 15.96 28.23 1.75
C THR A 194 15.23 29.17 2.70
N LYS A 195 15.93 29.75 3.69
CA LYS A 195 15.36 30.77 4.59
C LYS A 195 14.98 32.06 3.84
N LEU A 196 15.85 32.54 2.94
CA LEU A 196 15.56 33.69 2.09
C LEU A 196 14.36 33.43 1.16
N GLY A 197 14.23 32.20 0.63
CA GLY A 197 13.07 31.78 -0.16
C GLY A 197 11.76 31.85 0.63
N LYS A 198 11.75 31.39 1.90
CA LYS A 198 10.60 31.54 2.80
C LYS A 198 10.23 33.01 3.03
N LEU A 199 11.22 33.87 3.22
CA LEU A 199 11.00 35.32 3.38
C LEU A 199 10.38 35.95 2.12
N TYR A 200 10.84 35.55 0.93
CA TYR A 200 10.25 36.01 -0.33
C TYR A 200 8.82 35.49 -0.55
N PHE A 201 8.54 34.27 -0.10
CA PHE A 201 7.19 33.72 -0.08
C PHE A 201 6.27 34.55 0.83
N ASP A 202 6.71 34.87 2.06
CA ASP A 202 5.93 35.70 3.00
C ASP A 202 5.69 37.12 2.47
N ARG A 203 6.64 37.68 1.69
CA ARG A 203 6.50 38.97 0.98
C ARG A 203 5.64 38.88 -0.29
N SER A 204 5.24 37.67 -0.70
CA SER A 204 4.56 37.41 -1.98
C SER A 204 5.34 37.86 -3.22
N ASP A 205 6.69 37.95 -3.13
CA ASP A 205 7.56 38.23 -4.29
C ASP A 205 7.95 36.92 -4.99
N PHE A 206 7.04 36.42 -5.82
CA PHE A 206 7.21 35.15 -6.49
C PHE A 206 8.29 35.16 -7.59
N ASN A 207 8.65 36.34 -8.12
CA ASN A 207 9.63 36.45 -9.19
C ASN A 207 11.05 36.21 -8.67
N LYS A 208 11.39 36.80 -7.51
CA LYS A 208 12.67 36.55 -6.85
C LYS A 208 12.73 35.14 -6.27
N LEU A 209 11.63 34.66 -5.71
CA LEU A 209 11.52 33.29 -5.21
C LEU A 209 11.79 32.25 -6.31
N ALA A 210 11.19 32.40 -7.50
CA ALA A 210 11.42 31.48 -8.62
C ALA A 210 12.89 31.46 -9.09
N LYS A 211 13.60 32.60 -9.02
CA LYS A 211 15.04 32.67 -9.34
C LYS A 211 15.88 31.88 -8.34
N ILE A 212 15.57 31.99 -7.04
CA ILE A 212 16.28 31.27 -5.98
C ILE A 212 15.98 29.77 -6.06
N LEU A 213 14.73 29.38 -6.28
CA LEU A 213 14.35 27.97 -6.42
C LEU A 213 15.05 27.32 -7.62
N LYS A 214 15.19 28.05 -8.74
CA LYS A 214 15.97 27.58 -9.89
C LYS A 214 17.45 27.35 -9.54
N GLN A 215 18.07 28.24 -8.77
CA GLN A 215 19.45 28.08 -8.32
C GLN A 215 19.62 26.90 -7.34
N LEU A 216 18.67 26.74 -6.41
CA LEU A 216 18.65 25.62 -5.47
C LEU A 216 18.48 24.29 -6.21
N HIS A 217 17.57 24.23 -7.18
CA HIS A 217 17.32 23.03 -7.96
C HIS A 217 18.56 22.64 -8.79
N GLN A 218 19.22 23.61 -9.44
CA GLN A 218 20.49 23.37 -10.14
C GLN A 218 21.60 22.84 -9.22
N SER A 219 21.63 23.25 -7.94
CA SER A 219 22.62 22.75 -6.97
C SER A 219 22.39 21.29 -6.55
N CYS A 220 21.20 20.76 -6.82
CA CYS A 220 20.77 19.40 -6.51
C CYS A 220 20.74 18.48 -7.75
N GLN A 221 21.09 18.99 -8.93
CA GLN A 221 21.24 18.20 -10.15
C GLN A 221 22.69 17.70 -10.30
N THR A 222 22.85 16.51 -10.87
CA THR A 222 24.15 15.97 -11.28
C THR A 222 24.64 16.64 -12.56
N ASP A 223 25.91 16.44 -12.94
CA ASP A 223 26.49 16.99 -14.18
C ASP A 223 25.74 16.53 -15.45
N ASP A 224 24.99 15.42 -15.36
CA ASP A 224 24.15 14.87 -16.43
C ASP A 224 22.73 15.48 -16.46
N GLY A 225 22.39 16.37 -15.52
CA GLY A 225 21.08 17.03 -15.42
C GLY A 225 19.99 16.21 -14.73
N GLU A 226 20.33 15.08 -14.11
CA GLU A 226 19.40 14.25 -13.32
C GLU A 226 19.43 14.63 -11.82
N ASP A 227 18.33 14.39 -11.11
CA ASP A 227 18.19 14.72 -9.68
C ASP A 227 19.11 13.83 -8.81
N ASP A 228 20.00 14.44 -8.01
CA ASP A 228 20.92 13.71 -7.12
C ASP A 228 20.19 13.11 -5.91
N LEU A 229 20.02 11.79 -5.93
CA LEU A 229 19.38 11.01 -4.86
C LEU A 229 20.09 11.16 -3.49
N LYS A 230 21.39 11.48 -3.44
CA LYS A 230 22.12 11.71 -2.18
C LYS A 230 21.67 13.01 -1.48
N LYS A 231 21.12 13.97 -2.23
CA LYS A 231 20.56 15.22 -1.73
C LYS A 231 19.03 15.19 -1.66
N GLY A 232 18.41 14.00 -1.65
CA GLY A 232 16.95 13.84 -1.69
C GLY A 232 16.18 14.62 -0.61
N THR A 233 16.71 14.78 0.60
CA THR A 233 16.06 15.58 1.65
C THR A 233 16.07 17.08 1.34
N GLN A 234 17.16 17.59 0.76
CA GLN A 234 17.25 18.99 0.29
C GLN A 234 16.32 19.22 -0.89
N LEU A 235 16.24 18.26 -1.80
CA LEU A 235 15.36 18.34 -2.97
C LEU A 235 13.87 18.38 -2.57
N LEU A 236 13.47 17.60 -1.57
CA LEU A 236 12.11 17.66 -1.00
C LEU A 236 11.80 19.02 -0.36
N GLU A 237 12.76 19.69 0.28
CA GLU A 237 12.58 21.05 0.79
C GLU A 237 12.32 22.06 -0.34
N ILE A 238 13.02 21.93 -1.46
CA ILE A 238 12.83 22.78 -2.64
C ILE A 238 11.43 22.57 -3.22
N TYR A 239 11.06 21.30 -3.46
CA TYR A 239 9.74 20.97 -4.00
C TYR A 239 8.61 21.44 -3.07
N ALA A 240 8.76 21.33 -1.75
CA ALA A 240 7.78 21.86 -0.81
C ALA A 240 7.60 23.38 -0.95
N LEU A 241 8.68 24.15 -1.11
CA LEU A 241 8.60 25.60 -1.34
C LEU A 241 8.02 25.95 -2.71
N GLU A 242 8.38 25.22 -3.77
CA GLU A 242 7.79 25.38 -5.10
C GLU A 242 6.29 25.11 -5.10
N ILE A 243 5.88 24.02 -4.44
CA ILE A 243 4.48 23.65 -4.28
C ILE A 243 3.72 24.74 -3.50
N GLN A 244 4.28 25.27 -2.41
CA GLN A 244 3.67 26.39 -1.67
C GLN A 244 3.52 27.64 -2.55
N MET A 245 4.55 28.00 -3.32
CA MET A 245 4.52 29.11 -4.27
C MET A 245 3.41 28.93 -5.31
N TYR A 246 3.36 27.78 -5.98
CA TYR A 246 2.36 27.53 -7.03
C TYR A 246 0.93 27.37 -6.48
N THR A 247 0.79 26.95 -5.22
CA THR A 247 -0.49 26.92 -4.50
C THR A 247 -1.01 28.35 -4.32
N ALA A 248 -0.15 29.29 -3.89
CA ALA A 248 -0.51 30.71 -3.79
C ALA A 248 -0.83 31.34 -5.15
N GLN A 249 -0.14 30.94 -6.22
CA GLN A 249 -0.41 31.37 -7.60
C GLN A 249 -1.63 30.68 -8.25
N LYS A 250 -2.24 29.69 -7.58
CA LYS A 250 -3.34 28.86 -8.12
C LYS A 250 -3.01 28.16 -9.45
N ASN A 251 -1.74 27.77 -9.67
CA ASN A 251 -1.32 27.08 -10.90
C ASN A 251 -1.40 25.55 -10.76
N ASN A 252 -2.59 24.98 -10.98
CA ASN A 252 -2.85 23.55 -10.77
C ASN A 252 -2.03 22.63 -11.69
N LYS A 253 -1.73 23.04 -12.93
CA LYS A 253 -0.98 22.21 -13.89
C LYS A 253 0.44 21.94 -13.42
N LYS A 254 1.13 22.98 -12.95
CA LYS A 254 2.50 22.84 -12.43
C LYS A 254 2.53 22.10 -11.10
N LEU A 255 1.53 22.31 -10.23
CA LEU A 255 1.40 21.57 -8.97
C LEU A 255 1.35 20.06 -9.21
N LYS A 256 0.61 19.61 -10.22
CA LYS A 256 0.52 18.18 -10.57
C LYS A 256 1.87 17.59 -10.95
N THR A 257 2.59 18.24 -11.86
CA THR A 257 3.92 17.79 -12.28
C THR A 257 4.89 17.72 -11.11
N LEU A 258 4.92 18.76 -10.26
CA LEU A 258 5.81 18.81 -9.10
C LEU A 258 5.44 17.77 -8.04
N TYR A 259 4.14 17.54 -7.84
CA TYR A 259 3.65 16.52 -6.92
C TYR A 259 4.07 15.12 -7.37
N GLU A 260 3.84 14.77 -8.64
CA GLU A 260 4.28 13.50 -9.22
C GLU A 260 5.80 13.33 -9.11
N GLN A 261 6.57 14.37 -9.43
CA GLN A 261 8.04 14.36 -9.25
C GLN A 261 8.45 14.13 -7.80
N SER A 262 7.77 14.77 -6.84
CA SER A 262 8.07 14.61 -5.41
C SER A 262 7.86 13.18 -4.89
N LEU A 263 6.92 12.43 -5.47
CA LEU A 263 6.64 11.04 -5.10
C LEU A 263 7.73 10.06 -5.57
N HIS A 264 8.49 10.41 -6.61
CA HIS A 264 9.56 9.57 -7.15
C HIS A 264 10.87 9.66 -6.35
N ILE A 265 10.99 10.64 -5.45
CA ILE A 265 12.21 10.87 -4.67
C ILE A 265 12.27 9.89 -3.50
N LYS A 266 13.14 8.89 -3.60
CA LYS A 266 13.45 7.97 -2.49
C LYS A 266 14.51 8.57 -1.57
N SER A 267 14.08 9.32 -0.55
CA SER A 267 14.98 9.73 0.55
C SER A 267 15.07 8.65 1.63
N ALA A 268 16.27 8.44 2.19
CA ALA A 268 16.51 7.46 3.25
C ALA A 268 15.80 7.81 4.58
N ILE A 269 15.62 9.11 4.88
CA ILE A 269 14.85 9.62 6.03
C ILE A 269 14.24 10.98 5.65
N PRO A 270 12.99 11.03 5.16
CA PRO A 270 12.29 12.30 4.94
C PRO A 270 11.86 12.91 6.29
N HIS A 271 11.98 14.23 6.43
CA HIS A 271 11.50 14.94 7.60
C HIS A 271 9.95 14.98 7.58
N PRO A 272 9.25 14.53 8.64
CA PRO A 272 7.78 14.40 8.64
C PRO A 272 7.05 15.68 8.23
N LEU A 273 7.47 16.85 8.75
CA LEU A 273 6.87 18.14 8.41
C LEU A 273 6.86 18.47 6.91
N ILE A 274 7.93 18.15 6.19
CA ILE A 274 8.07 18.47 4.75
C ILE A 274 7.17 17.55 3.93
N MET A 275 7.17 16.26 4.28
CA MET A 275 6.28 15.28 3.65
C MET A 275 4.80 15.64 3.88
N GLY A 276 4.46 16.09 5.09
CA GLY A 276 3.11 16.57 5.41
C GLY A 276 2.64 17.72 4.52
N VAL A 277 3.51 18.71 4.26
CA VAL A 277 3.19 19.85 3.37
C VAL A 277 2.95 19.41 1.93
N ILE A 278 3.80 18.53 1.40
CA ILE A 278 3.68 18.03 0.03
C ILE A 278 2.37 17.25 -0.14
N ARG A 279 2.08 16.35 0.79
CA ARG A 279 0.86 15.53 0.81
C ARG A 279 -0.41 16.37 1.00
N GLU A 280 -0.39 17.39 1.88
CA GLU A 280 -1.53 18.30 2.04
C GLU A 280 -1.88 19.01 0.72
N CYS A 281 -0.86 19.45 -0.03
CA CYS A 281 -1.06 20.09 -1.33
C CYS A 281 -1.54 19.10 -2.41
N GLY A 282 -1.02 17.87 -2.39
CA GLY A 282 -1.52 16.77 -3.24
C GLY A 282 -3.01 16.48 -2.99
N GLY A 283 -3.41 16.40 -1.72
CA GLY A 283 -4.80 16.24 -1.33
C GLY A 283 -5.70 17.38 -1.83
N LYS A 284 -5.25 18.63 -1.69
CA LYS A 284 -5.97 19.82 -2.21
C LYS A 284 -6.13 19.80 -3.72
N MET A 285 -5.10 19.34 -4.43
CA MET A 285 -5.13 19.19 -5.89
C MET A 285 -6.13 18.11 -6.32
N HIS A 286 -6.05 16.90 -5.75
CA HIS A 286 -6.95 15.80 -6.08
C HIS A 286 -8.42 16.13 -5.79
N LEU A 287 -8.70 16.86 -4.71
CA LEU A 287 -10.06 17.28 -4.38
C LEU A 287 -10.67 18.21 -5.45
N ARG A 288 -9.84 19.09 -6.04
CA ARG A 288 -10.24 19.97 -7.16
C ARG A 288 -10.44 19.22 -8.47
N GLU A 289 -9.75 18.10 -8.68
CA GLU A 289 -9.93 17.23 -9.86
C GLU A 289 -11.13 16.27 -9.70
N GLY A 290 -11.76 16.22 -8.52
CA GLY A 290 -12.87 15.31 -8.21
C GLY A 290 -12.42 13.89 -7.83
N GLU A 291 -11.11 13.66 -7.64
CA GLU A 291 -10.54 12.39 -7.22
C GLU A 291 -10.57 12.26 -5.68
N PHE A 292 -11.78 12.14 -5.11
CA PHE A 292 -12.00 12.20 -3.65
C PHE A 292 -11.27 11.09 -2.85
N GLU A 293 -11.12 9.90 -3.42
CA GLU A 293 -10.45 8.77 -2.77
C GLU A 293 -8.94 8.99 -2.61
N ARG A 294 -8.28 9.51 -3.65
CA ARG A 294 -6.86 9.90 -3.61
C ARG A 294 -6.62 11.10 -2.71
N ALA A 295 -7.55 12.06 -2.72
CA ALA A 295 -7.49 13.19 -1.80
C ALA A 295 -7.56 12.72 -0.34
N HIS A 296 -8.43 11.76 -0.03
CA HIS A 296 -8.53 11.16 1.31
C HIS A 296 -7.21 10.51 1.75
N THR A 297 -6.58 9.70 0.90
CA THR A 297 -5.30 9.06 1.24
C THR A 297 -4.19 10.08 1.49
N ASP A 298 -4.10 11.11 0.66
CA ASP A 298 -3.09 12.15 0.78
C ASP A 298 -3.29 13.00 2.05
N PHE A 299 -4.52 13.39 2.37
CA PHE A 299 -4.80 14.11 3.62
C PHE A 299 -4.57 13.25 4.86
N PHE A 300 -4.84 11.94 4.79
CA PHE A 300 -4.57 11.03 5.90
C PHE A 300 -3.07 10.89 6.19
N GLU A 301 -2.26 10.68 5.14
CA GLU A 301 -0.80 10.66 5.27
C GLU A 301 -0.25 12.02 5.73
N ALA A 302 -0.79 13.14 5.22
CA ALA A 302 -0.40 14.48 5.66
C ALA A 302 -0.70 14.71 7.14
N PHE A 303 -1.88 14.29 7.61
CA PHE A 303 -2.29 14.39 9.00
C PHE A 303 -1.34 13.62 9.92
N LYS A 304 -1.01 12.36 9.59
CA LYS A 304 -0.07 11.56 10.37
C LYS A 304 1.30 12.23 10.50
N ASN A 305 1.82 12.73 9.38
CA ASN A 305 3.09 13.44 9.36
C ASN A 305 3.05 14.75 10.20
N TYR A 306 1.92 15.45 10.21
CA TYR A 306 1.75 16.64 11.05
C TYR A 306 1.63 16.31 12.53
N ASP A 307 0.95 15.22 12.87
CA ASP A 307 0.82 14.72 14.25
C ASP A 307 2.17 14.35 14.83
N GLU A 308 2.98 13.58 14.09
CA GLU A 308 4.36 13.23 14.46
C GLU A 308 5.25 14.47 14.63
N SER A 309 5.03 15.52 13.84
CA SER A 309 5.79 16.78 13.93
C SER A 309 5.29 17.75 15.01
N GLY A 310 4.13 17.51 15.61
CA GLY A 310 3.49 18.44 16.56
C GLY A 310 3.03 19.77 15.95
N SER A 311 2.88 19.86 14.63
CA SER A 311 2.53 21.10 13.92
C SER A 311 1.08 21.52 14.18
N PRO A 312 0.78 22.84 14.36
CA PRO A 312 -0.58 23.33 14.50
C PRO A 312 -1.42 23.10 13.23
N ARG A 313 -0.78 22.88 12.06
CA ARG A 313 -1.48 22.56 10.81
C ARG A 313 -2.21 21.21 10.82
N ARG A 314 -2.00 20.37 11.85
CA ARG A 314 -2.73 19.11 11.99
C ARG A 314 -4.24 19.32 12.11
N THR A 315 -4.69 20.37 12.80
CA THR A 315 -6.13 20.65 13.00
C THR A 315 -6.77 21.04 11.67
N THR A 316 -6.12 21.92 10.90
CA THR A 316 -6.58 22.28 9.55
C THR A 316 -6.57 21.10 8.59
N CYS A 317 -5.52 20.27 8.62
CA CYS A 317 -5.43 19.07 7.78
C CYS A 317 -6.53 18.06 8.13
N LEU A 318 -6.85 17.90 9.42
CA LEU A 318 -7.94 17.05 9.88
C LEU A 318 -9.31 17.54 9.37
N LYS A 319 -9.54 18.87 9.28
CA LYS A 319 -10.74 19.42 8.63
C LYS A 319 -10.82 18.98 7.15
N TYR A 320 -9.71 19.02 6.41
CA TYR A 320 -9.68 18.56 5.00
C TYR A 320 -9.89 17.06 4.85
N LEU A 321 -9.30 16.25 5.73
CA LEU A 321 -9.51 14.80 5.75
C LEU A 321 -10.99 14.47 5.95
N VAL A 322 -11.64 15.13 6.90
CA VAL A 322 -13.07 14.94 7.18
C VAL A 322 -13.92 15.37 5.99
N LEU A 323 -13.60 16.49 5.35
CA LEU A 323 -14.27 16.96 4.14
C LEU A 323 -14.14 15.94 3.00
N ALA A 324 -12.94 15.44 2.72
CA ALA A 324 -12.68 14.45 1.68
C ALA A 324 -13.44 13.15 1.94
N ASN A 325 -13.51 12.69 3.20
CA ASN A 325 -14.27 11.50 3.58
C ASN A 325 -15.77 11.66 3.29
N MET A 326 -16.36 12.81 3.64
CA MET A 326 -17.78 13.07 3.37
C MET A 326 -18.06 13.15 1.86
N LEU A 327 -17.17 13.76 1.07
CA LEU A 327 -17.30 13.84 -0.39
C LEU A 327 -17.15 12.48 -1.09
N MET A 328 -16.35 11.56 -0.53
CA MET A 328 -16.23 10.18 -1.00
C MET A 328 -17.52 9.35 -0.82
N LYS A 329 -18.57 9.91 -0.18
CA LYS A 329 -19.83 9.22 0.16
C LYS A 329 -19.60 7.98 1.02
N SER A 330 -18.52 7.98 1.80
CA SER A 330 -18.19 6.88 2.69
C SER A 330 -19.00 6.95 3.99
N GLY A 331 -19.42 5.80 4.50
CA GLY A 331 -20.06 5.70 5.83
C GLY A 331 -19.05 5.64 6.99
N ILE A 332 -17.74 5.64 6.70
CA ILE A 332 -16.67 5.40 7.67
C ILE A 332 -16.36 6.70 8.41
N ASN A 333 -16.41 6.69 9.73
CA ASN A 333 -16.09 7.87 10.51
C ASN A 333 -14.57 8.10 10.54
N PRO A 334 -14.05 9.23 10.03
CA PRO A 334 -12.62 9.53 10.07
C PRO A 334 -12.04 9.57 11.50
N PHE A 335 -12.88 9.83 12.51
CA PHE A 335 -12.49 9.86 13.93
C PHE A 335 -12.42 8.48 14.61
N ASP A 336 -12.74 7.40 13.90
CA ASP A 336 -12.56 6.03 14.41
C ASP A 336 -11.09 5.54 14.25
N SER A 337 -10.28 6.26 13.47
CA SER A 337 -8.83 6.02 13.37
C SER A 337 -8.13 6.30 14.70
N GLN A 338 -7.07 5.55 15.01
CA GLN A 338 -6.35 5.67 16.29
C GLN A 338 -5.74 7.07 16.48
N GLU A 339 -5.34 7.70 15.38
CA GLU A 339 -4.67 8.99 15.32
C GLU A 339 -5.65 10.16 15.45
N ALA A 340 -6.86 10.08 14.86
CA ALA A 340 -7.84 11.16 14.93
C ALA A 340 -8.77 11.10 16.16
N LYS A 341 -8.89 9.92 16.79
CA LYS A 341 -9.78 9.69 17.95
C LYS A 341 -9.55 10.65 19.14
N PRO A 342 -8.30 11.02 19.52
CA PRO A 342 -8.06 11.97 20.61
C PRO A 342 -8.58 13.38 20.30
N TYR A 343 -8.66 13.75 19.02
CA TYR A 343 -9.02 15.09 18.56
C TYR A 343 -10.53 15.32 18.45
N LYS A 344 -11.35 14.29 18.66
CA LYS A 344 -12.82 14.36 18.56
C LYS A 344 -13.45 15.40 19.49
N ASN A 345 -12.84 15.63 20.65
CA ASN A 345 -13.36 16.54 21.67
C ASN A 345 -12.72 17.93 21.62
N ASP A 346 -11.84 18.19 20.66
CA ASP A 346 -11.21 19.51 20.49
C ASP A 346 -12.28 20.52 20.02
N PRO A 347 -12.47 21.67 20.69
CA PRO A 347 -13.48 22.66 20.31
C PRO A 347 -13.36 23.15 18.86
N GLU A 348 -12.15 23.14 18.27
CA GLU A 348 -11.95 23.57 16.88
C GLU A 348 -12.41 22.50 15.85
N ILE A 349 -12.39 21.22 16.26
CA ILE A 349 -12.72 20.07 15.42
C ILE A 349 -14.13 19.53 15.69
N LEU A 350 -14.70 19.83 16.87
CA LEU A 350 -16.03 19.40 17.28
C LEU A 350 -17.11 19.79 16.25
N ALA A 351 -16.95 20.95 15.61
CA ALA A 351 -17.82 21.37 14.52
C ALA A 351 -17.79 20.37 13.34
N MET A 352 -16.61 19.89 12.94
CA MET A 352 -16.46 18.87 11.89
C MET A 352 -16.97 17.50 12.35
N THR A 353 -16.77 17.11 13.60
CA THR A 353 -17.33 15.87 14.15
C THR A 353 -18.86 15.88 14.09
N ASN A 354 -19.49 16.99 14.47
CA ASN A 354 -20.94 17.14 14.44
C ASN A 354 -21.48 17.15 12.99
N LEU A 355 -20.73 17.74 12.04
CA LEU A 355 -21.07 17.68 10.62
C LEU A 355 -21.04 16.24 10.09
N VAL A 356 -20.02 15.44 10.43
CA VAL A 356 -19.93 14.03 10.04
C VAL A 356 -21.10 13.23 10.59
N VAL A 357 -21.44 13.42 11.86
CA VAL A 357 -22.58 12.72 12.48
C VAL A 357 -23.89 13.10 11.79
N SER A 358 -24.08 14.37 11.46
CA SER A 358 -25.27 14.85 10.74
C SER A 358 -25.32 14.31 9.31
N TYR A 359 -24.17 14.20 8.65
CA TYR A 359 -24.02 13.57 7.33
C TYR A 359 -24.40 12.08 7.38
N GLN A 360 -23.88 11.32 8.35
CA GLN A 360 -24.19 9.90 8.53
C GLN A 360 -25.68 9.66 8.84
N ASN A 361 -26.29 10.54 9.64
CA ASN A 361 -27.72 10.48 9.95
C ASN A 361 -28.61 10.97 8.80
N ASN A 362 -28.02 11.56 7.75
CA ASN A 362 -28.72 12.21 6.65
C ASN A 362 -29.70 13.30 7.12
N ASP A 363 -29.30 14.12 8.10
CA ASP A 363 -30.13 15.21 8.66
C ASP A 363 -29.66 16.57 8.12
N ILE A 364 -30.43 17.13 7.18
CA ILE A 364 -30.13 18.42 6.54
C ILE A 364 -30.28 19.59 7.51
N ASN A 365 -31.28 19.53 8.40
CA ASN A 365 -31.61 20.63 9.30
C ASN A 365 -30.52 20.82 10.35
N GLN A 366 -30.04 19.70 10.93
CA GLN A 366 -28.90 19.73 11.83
C GLN A 366 -27.62 20.17 11.11
N PHE A 367 -27.40 19.70 9.87
CA PHE A 367 -26.24 20.07 9.08
C PHE A 367 -26.18 21.58 8.80
N GLU A 368 -27.28 22.19 8.35
CA GLU A 368 -27.37 23.65 8.12
C GLU A 368 -27.28 24.45 9.41
N LEU A 369 -27.85 23.95 10.52
CA LEU A 369 -27.77 24.58 11.83
C LEU A 369 -26.32 24.61 12.35
N ILE A 370 -25.57 23.52 12.19
CA ILE A 370 -24.15 23.45 12.58
C ILE A 370 -23.31 24.42 11.75
N LEU A 371 -23.57 24.53 10.44
CA LEU A 371 -22.90 25.50 9.56
C LEU A 371 -23.20 26.96 9.96
N LYS A 372 -24.43 27.26 10.38
CA LYS A 372 -24.82 28.59 10.85
C LYS A 372 -24.17 28.93 12.20
N GLN A 373 -24.15 27.98 13.14
CA GLN A 373 -23.61 28.17 14.49
C GLN A 373 -22.08 28.27 14.49
N ASN A 374 -21.39 27.46 13.66
CA ASN A 374 -19.93 27.38 13.62
C ASN A 374 -19.36 28.03 12.35
N ARG A 375 -19.97 29.13 11.89
CA ARG A 375 -19.61 29.79 10.64
C ARG A 375 -18.13 30.19 10.58
N ASN A 376 -17.59 30.75 11.66
CA ASN A 376 -16.20 31.20 11.70
C ASN A 376 -15.21 30.03 11.56
N ASN A 377 -15.50 28.87 12.17
CA ASN A 377 -14.55 27.74 12.17
C ASN A 377 -14.49 26.98 10.84
N ILE A 378 -15.55 27.05 10.03
CA ILE A 378 -15.72 26.28 8.80
C ILE A 378 -15.65 27.17 7.56
N MET A 379 -16.38 28.29 7.56
CA MET A 379 -16.53 29.13 6.38
C MET A 379 -15.35 30.10 6.21
N ASP A 380 -14.52 30.35 7.22
CA ASP A 380 -13.35 31.22 7.08
C ASP A 380 -12.27 30.59 6.17
N ASP A 381 -12.22 29.26 6.09
CA ASP A 381 -11.34 28.55 5.16
C ASP A 381 -11.90 28.59 3.72
N PRO A 382 -11.22 29.26 2.77
CA PRO A 382 -11.70 29.35 1.38
C PRO A 382 -11.80 27.99 0.69
N PHE A 383 -10.93 27.04 1.03
CA PHE A 383 -10.89 25.72 0.40
C PHE A 383 -12.07 24.85 0.83
N ILE A 384 -12.46 24.89 2.10
CA ILE A 384 -13.65 24.16 2.58
C ILE A 384 -14.92 24.78 1.97
N ARG A 385 -14.96 26.11 1.86
CA ARG A 385 -16.10 26.85 1.29
C ARG A 385 -16.37 26.47 -0.17
N GLU A 386 -15.33 26.21 -0.96
CA GLU A 386 -15.47 25.78 -2.37
C GLU A 386 -16.24 24.46 -2.51
N HIS A 387 -16.19 23.56 -1.53
CA HIS A 387 -16.75 22.20 -1.62
C HIS A 387 -17.97 21.96 -0.73
N ILE A 388 -18.41 22.96 0.05
CA ILE A 388 -19.54 22.80 0.96
C ILE A 388 -20.88 22.68 0.23
N GLU A 389 -21.01 23.33 -0.93
CA GLU A 389 -22.21 23.25 -1.78
C GLU A 389 -22.38 21.84 -2.36
N ASP A 390 -21.29 21.24 -2.83
CA ASP A 390 -21.28 19.84 -3.32
C ASP A 390 -21.72 18.88 -2.22
N LEU A 391 -21.27 19.13 -0.98
CA LEU A 391 -21.61 18.31 0.16
C LEU A 391 -23.10 18.42 0.53
N LEU A 392 -23.64 19.64 0.57
CA LEU A 392 -25.08 19.86 0.76
C LEU A 392 -25.91 19.18 -0.33
N ARG A 393 -25.46 19.25 -1.59
CA ARG A 393 -26.12 18.57 -2.72
C ARG A 393 -26.13 17.05 -2.53
N ASN A 394 -25.03 16.47 -2.07
CA ASN A 394 -24.92 15.04 -1.78
C ASN A 394 -25.90 14.59 -0.68
N ILE A 395 -25.98 15.31 0.44
CA ILE A 395 -26.92 14.98 1.54
C ILE A 395 -28.35 15.08 1.03
N ARG A 396 -28.70 16.18 0.34
CA ARG A 396 -30.04 16.39 -0.21
C ARG A 396 -30.43 15.28 -1.17
N THR A 397 -29.49 14.79 -1.98
CA THR A 397 -29.71 13.65 -2.87
C THR A 397 -30.04 12.37 -2.10
N GLN A 398 -29.29 12.06 -1.03
CA GLN A 398 -29.54 10.87 -0.21
C GLN A 398 -30.90 10.93 0.51
N VAL A 399 -31.22 12.08 1.11
CA VAL A 399 -32.52 12.30 1.77
C VAL A 399 -33.65 12.21 0.77
N LEU A 400 -33.50 12.79 -0.42
CA LEU A 400 -34.47 12.72 -1.50
C LEU A 400 -34.77 11.28 -1.90
N ILE A 401 -33.75 10.45 -2.14
CA ILE A 401 -33.91 9.03 -2.51
C ILE A 401 -34.69 8.26 -1.42
N LYS A 402 -34.41 8.54 -0.14
CA LYS A 402 -35.14 7.92 0.98
C LYS A 402 -36.57 8.42 1.08
N LEU A 403 -36.80 9.72 0.86
CA LEU A 403 -38.10 10.38 0.96
C LEU A 403 -39.06 9.91 -0.13
N ILE A 404 -38.60 9.73 -1.36
CA ILE A 404 -39.47 9.36 -2.50
C ILE A 404 -39.84 7.86 -2.51
N LYS A 405 -39.05 7.00 -1.86
CA LYS A 405 -39.20 5.53 -1.88
C LYS A 405 -40.61 4.98 -1.56
N PRO A 406 -41.37 5.51 -0.59
CA PRO A 406 -42.72 5.02 -0.30
C PRO A 406 -43.81 5.59 -1.23
N TYR A 407 -43.50 6.63 -2.02
CA TYR A 407 -44.48 7.31 -2.85
C TYR A 407 -44.45 6.79 -4.29
N THR A 408 -45.59 6.86 -4.98
CA THR A 408 -45.66 6.64 -6.45
C THR A 408 -45.75 7.97 -7.20
N ARG A 409 -46.45 8.93 -6.60
CA ARG A 409 -46.57 10.31 -7.06
C ARG A 409 -46.35 11.20 -5.84
N ILE A 410 -45.48 12.18 -5.96
CA ILE A 410 -45.14 13.08 -4.86
C ILE A 410 -45.08 14.51 -5.38
N HIS A 411 -45.69 15.44 -4.65
CA HIS A 411 -45.69 16.85 -5.03
C HIS A 411 -44.30 17.47 -4.86
N ILE A 412 -43.80 18.18 -5.86
CA ILE A 412 -42.51 18.88 -5.80
C ILE A 412 -42.50 19.93 -4.67
N PRO A 413 -43.59 20.70 -4.43
CA PRO A 413 -43.66 21.59 -3.27
C PRO A 413 -43.57 20.88 -1.91
N PHE A 414 -43.97 19.60 -1.83
CA PHE A 414 -43.81 18.82 -0.60
C PHE A 414 -42.34 18.45 -0.37
N ILE A 415 -41.64 18.04 -1.44
CA ILE A 415 -40.19 17.79 -1.40
C ILE A 415 -39.42 19.06 -1.03
N SER A 416 -39.80 20.21 -1.61
CA SER A 416 -39.21 21.53 -1.30
C SER A 416 -39.30 21.88 0.18
N LYS A 417 -40.47 21.63 0.81
CA LYS A 417 -40.65 21.85 2.25
C LYS A 417 -39.81 20.89 3.10
N GLU A 418 -39.69 19.64 2.70
CA GLU A 418 -38.96 18.62 3.47
C GLU A 418 -37.43 18.77 3.35
N LEU A 419 -36.94 19.19 2.18
CA LEU A 419 -35.52 19.45 1.92
C LEU A 419 -35.08 20.88 2.27
N ASN A 420 -36.03 21.75 2.64
CA ASN A 420 -35.81 23.17 2.95
C ASN A 420 -35.09 23.94 1.82
N ILE A 421 -35.50 23.73 0.57
CA ILE A 421 -34.95 24.39 -0.62
C ILE A 421 -36.04 24.88 -1.56
N ASP A 422 -35.72 25.86 -2.40
CA ASP A 422 -36.65 26.40 -3.38
C ASP A 422 -37.07 25.36 -4.42
N VAL A 423 -38.31 25.47 -4.89
CA VAL A 423 -38.92 24.53 -5.85
C VAL A 423 -38.07 24.38 -7.13
N SER A 424 -37.46 25.47 -7.61
CA SER A 424 -36.57 25.46 -8.77
C SER A 424 -35.27 24.67 -8.55
N GLU A 425 -34.74 24.67 -7.32
CA GLU A 425 -33.55 23.88 -6.97
C GLU A 425 -33.88 22.40 -6.83
N VAL A 426 -35.06 22.08 -6.28
CA VAL A 426 -35.56 20.69 -6.24
C VAL A 426 -35.70 20.13 -7.64
N GLU A 427 -36.25 20.92 -8.57
CA GLU A 427 -36.40 20.50 -9.97
C GLU A 427 -35.03 20.24 -10.62
N SER A 428 -34.07 21.16 -10.43
CA SER A 428 -32.69 20.99 -10.94
C SER A 428 -31.99 19.76 -10.34
N LEU A 429 -32.22 19.49 -9.06
CA LEU A 429 -31.70 18.31 -8.37
C LEU A 429 -32.32 17.02 -8.93
N LEU A 430 -33.65 16.99 -9.10
CA LEU A 430 -34.37 15.86 -9.69
C LEU A 430 -33.91 15.57 -11.12
N VAL A 431 -33.67 16.60 -11.94
CA VAL A 431 -33.13 16.45 -13.30
C VAL A 431 -31.76 15.77 -13.26
N SER A 432 -30.83 16.26 -12.42
CA SER A 432 -29.51 15.63 -12.26
C SER A 432 -29.65 14.17 -11.84
N CYS A 433 -30.47 13.90 -10.83
CA CYS A 433 -30.67 12.54 -10.31
C CYS A 433 -31.29 11.57 -11.32
N ILE A 434 -32.17 12.04 -12.20
CA ILE A 434 -32.78 11.23 -13.26
C ILE A 434 -31.75 10.95 -14.37
N LEU A 435 -30.96 11.95 -14.78
CA LEU A 435 -29.89 11.78 -15.77
C LEU A 435 -28.81 10.81 -15.27
N ASP A 436 -28.42 10.94 -14.00
CA ASP A 436 -27.46 10.05 -13.33
C ASP A 436 -28.06 8.64 -13.05
N SER A 437 -29.30 8.40 -13.45
CA SER A 437 -30.03 7.13 -13.26
C SER A 437 -30.18 6.70 -11.78
N THR A 438 -30.05 7.65 -10.85
CA THR A 438 -30.23 7.41 -9.41
C THR A 438 -31.70 7.40 -9.00
N ILE A 439 -32.55 8.15 -9.71
CA ILE A 439 -34.00 8.19 -9.54
C ILE A 439 -34.66 7.75 -10.85
N HIS A 440 -35.57 6.77 -10.79
CA HIS A 440 -36.35 6.32 -11.93
C HIS A 440 -37.74 6.95 -11.89
N GLY A 441 -37.96 7.97 -12.70
CA GLY A 441 -39.22 8.68 -12.78
C GLY A 441 -39.17 9.84 -13.76
N ARG A 442 -40.28 10.59 -13.82
CA ARG A 442 -40.48 11.72 -14.70
C ARG A 442 -41.03 12.90 -13.91
N ILE A 443 -40.62 14.09 -14.29
CA ILE A 443 -41.07 15.34 -13.67
C ILE A 443 -42.25 15.87 -14.50
N ASP A 444 -43.42 16.01 -13.88
CA ASP A 444 -44.55 16.75 -14.46
C ASP A 444 -44.48 18.20 -13.96
N GLN A 445 -43.91 19.07 -14.79
CA GLN A 445 -43.71 20.48 -14.47
C GLN A 445 -45.03 21.27 -14.44
N VAL A 446 -46.08 20.82 -15.17
CA VAL A 446 -47.38 21.52 -15.22
C VAL A 446 -48.14 21.30 -13.92
N ASN A 447 -48.19 20.05 -13.44
CA ASN A 447 -48.89 19.70 -12.21
C ASN A 447 -48.00 19.77 -10.96
N GLN A 448 -46.70 20.05 -11.12
CA GLN A 448 -45.70 20.12 -10.04
C GLN A 448 -45.63 18.83 -9.23
N VAL A 449 -45.57 17.69 -9.93
CA VAL A 449 -45.54 16.33 -9.36
C VAL A 449 -44.39 15.54 -9.96
N LEU A 450 -43.66 14.81 -9.12
CA LEU A 450 -42.73 13.76 -9.54
C LEU A 450 -43.51 12.44 -9.62
N GLU A 451 -43.54 11.85 -10.81
CA GLU A 451 -44.11 10.53 -11.04
C GLU A 451 -42.99 9.51 -11.09
N LEU A 452 -43.00 8.58 -10.14
CA LEU A 452 -42.03 7.50 -10.09
C LEU A 452 -42.49 6.35 -10.97
N ASP A 453 -41.58 5.84 -11.80
CA ASP A 453 -41.88 4.71 -12.66
C ASP A 453 -42.12 3.48 -11.77
N LYS A 454 -43.36 2.98 -11.73
CA LYS A 454 -43.59 1.61 -11.25
C LYS A 454 -42.75 0.70 -12.13
N LYS A 455 -41.91 -0.16 -11.53
CA LYS A 455 -41.19 -1.22 -12.25
C LYS A 455 -42.18 -1.93 -13.18
N SER A 456 -42.17 -1.55 -14.46
CA SER A 456 -42.96 -2.20 -15.48
C SER A 456 -42.34 -3.57 -15.65
N VAL A 457 -42.98 -4.57 -15.04
CA VAL A 457 -42.69 -6.01 -15.22
C VAL A 457 -42.70 -6.39 -16.71
N CYS A 458 -43.26 -5.51 -17.54
CA CYS A 458 -43.43 -5.68 -18.97
C CYS A 458 -42.34 -5.05 -19.83
N ALA A 459 -41.64 -3.99 -19.42
CA ALA A 459 -40.69 -3.28 -20.29
C ALA A 459 -39.49 -4.16 -20.67
N ALA A 460 -38.98 -4.98 -19.76
CA ALA A 460 -37.92 -5.95 -20.07
C ALA A 460 -38.38 -7.01 -21.08
N ARG A 461 -39.63 -7.48 -20.94
CA ARG A 461 -40.25 -8.47 -21.85
C ARG A 461 -40.54 -7.87 -23.22
N TYR A 462 -41.09 -6.65 -23.28
CA TYR A 462 -41.37 -5.97 -24.53
C TYR A 462 -40.11 -5.49 -25.23
N ASN A 463 -39.07 -5.06 -24.52
CA ASN A 463 -37.75 -4.80 -25.12
C ASN A 463 -37.10 -6.08 -25.65
N ALA A 464 -37.30 -7.22 -24.99
CA ALA A 464 -36.88 -8.52 -25.51
C ALA A 464 -37.70 -8.94 -26.75
N LEU A 465 -39.02 -8.69 -26.74
CA LEU A 465 -39.90 -8.92 -27.89
C LEU A 465 -39.59 -7.98 -29.06
N ASP A 466 -39.30 -6.70 -28.83
CA ASP A 466 -38.90 -5.75 -29.88
C ASP A 466 -37.53 -6.11 -30.45
N LYS A 467 -36.57 -6.52 -29.61
CA LYS A 467 -35.30 -7.11 -30.09
C LYS A 467 -35.53 -8.39 -30.89
N TRP A 468 -36.55 -9.18 -30.54
CA TRP A 468 -36.92 -10.39 -31.28
C TRP A 468 -37.66 -10.07 -32.59
N THR A 469 -38.50 -9.03 -32.61
CA THR A 469 -39.33 -8.65 -33.77
C THR A 469 -38.52 -7.84 -34.79
N ASN A 470 -37.57 -7.02 -34.34
CA ASN A 470 -36.63 -6.30 -35.20
C ASN A 470 -35.42 -7.16 -35.64
N LYS A 471 -35.31 -8.40 -35.15
CA LYS A 471 -34.50 -9.41 -35.84
C LYS A 471 -35.30 -9.82 -37.08
N ASN A 472 -34.88 -9.39 -38.27
CA ASN A 472 -35.48 -9.81 -39.54
C ASN A 472 -35.43 -11.35 -39.67
N ILE A 473 -36.56 -12.00 -39.35
CA ILE A 473 -36.74 -13.47 -39.47
C ILE A 473 -36.78 -13.91 -40.95
N MET A 474 -37.01 -12.98 -41.89
CA MET A 474 -36.98 -13.30 -43.33
C MET A 474 -35.57 -13.42 -43.92
N ASP A 475 -34.54 -12.85 -43.30
CA ASP A 475 -33.13 -13.08 -43.69
C ASP A 475 -32.49 -14.25 -42.92
N THR A 476 -33.13 -14.77 -41.86
CA THR A 476 -32.53 -15.78 -40.96
C THR A 476 -32.94 -17.23 -41.25
N ILE A 477 -33.66 -17.49 -42.36
CA ILE A 477 -33.90 -18.88 -42.83
C ILE A 477 -32.66 -19.44 -43.56
N GLN A 478 -31.62 -18.62 -43.76
CA GLN A 478 -30.30 -19.05 -44.21
C GLN A 478 -29.19 -18.47 -43.33
N ASP A 479 -29.02 -18.95 -42.10
CA ASP A 479 -27.66 -19.00 -41.55
C ASP A 479 -27.50 -19.97 -40.38
N SER A 480 -26.68 -20.99 -40.59
CA SER A 480 -26.03 -21.75 -39.53
C SER A 480 -25.20 -20.79 -38.68
N GLY A 481 -25.55 -20.68 -37.39
CA GLY A 481 -25.05 -19.67 -36.46
C GLY A 481 -23.57 -19.28 -36.64
N THR A 482 -23.34 -18.03 -37.00
CA THR A 482 -22.03 -17.42 -37.17
C THR A 482 -21.32 -17.24 -35.83
N PHE A 483 -20.03 -17.60 -35.77
CA PHE A 483 -19.18 -17.41 -34.59
C PHE A 483 -18.99 -15.91 -34.27
N ASP A 484 -19.33 -15.51 -33.04
CA ASP A 484 -19.12 -14.16 -32.48
C ASP A 484 -18.00 -14.18 -31.39
N PRO A 485 -16.81 -13.58 -31.63
CA PRO A 485 -15.71 -13.55 -30.67
C PRO A 485 -15.98 -12.77 -29.37
N SER A 486 -17.01 -11.92 -29.32
CA SER A 486 -17.36 -11.13 -28.14
C SER A 486 -18.21 -11.90 -27.13
N GLU A 487 -18.86 -12.97 -27.58
CA GLU A 487 -19.78 -13.79 -26.77
C GLU A 487 -19.28 -15.24 -26.62
N HIS A 488 -18.65 -15.80 -27.66
CA HIS A 488 -18.20 -17.19 -27.66
C HIS A 488 -16.76 -17.35 -27.17
N GLN A 489 -16.52 -18.41 -26.38
CA GLN A 489 -15.18 -18.75 -25.92
C GLN A 489 -14.32 -19.23 -27.07
N HIS A 490 -13.05 -18.83 -27.07
CA HIS A 490 -12.10 -19.18 -28.12
C HIS A 490 -10.66 -19.10 -27.63
N ILE A 491 -9.74 -19.72 -28.35
CA ILE A 491 -8.29 -19.54 -28.13
C ILE A 491 -7.70 -18.65 -29.23
N ARG A 492 -6.71 -17.83 -28.86
CA ARG A 492 -5.96 -16.95 -29.79
C ARG A 492 -4.48 -17.30 -29.78
N TYR A 493 -3.86 -17.35 -30.96
CA TYR A 493 -2.44 -17.66 -31.05
C TYR A 493 -1.57 -16.44 -30.68
N ASN A 494 -0.57 -16.67 -29.83
CA ASN A 494 0.50 -15.73 -29.51
C ASN A 494 1.78 -16.17 -30.22
N PRO A 495 2.17 -15.50 -31.33
CA PRO A 495 3.34 -15.89 -32.12
C PRO A 495 4.68 -15.62 -31.41
N LEU A 496 4.71 -14.72 -30.41
CA LEU A 496 5.94 -14.36 -29.70
C LEU A 496 6.43 -15.47 -28.77
N LYS A 497 5.51 -16.27 -28.23
CA LYS A 497 5.81 -17.38 -27.31
C LYS A 497 5.45 -18.75 -27.89
N GLY A 498 4.79 -18.78 -29.05
CA GLY A 498 4.27 -20.01 -29.64
C GLY A 498 3.20 -20.66 -28.76
N GLU A 499 2.32 -19.86 -28.18
CA GLU A 499 1.32 -20.23 -27.15
C GLU A 499 -0.11 -19.84 -27.56
N TRP A 500 -1.13 -20.48 -26.98
CA TRP A 500 -2.54 -20.19 -27.23
C TRP A 500 -3.23 -19.58 -26.00
N VAL A 501 -3.83 -18.40 -26.13
CA VAL A 501 -4.50 -17.69 -25.03
C VAL A 501 -5.98 -18.03 -25.03
N LEU A 502 -6.50 -18.61 -23.94
CA LEU A 502 -7.94 -18.81 -23.75
C LEU A 502 -8.64 -17.48 -23.44
N VAL A 503 -9.64 -17.15 -24.24
CA VAL A 503 -10.49 -15.98 -24.09
C VAL A 503 -11.91 -16.46 -23.76
N SER A 504 -12.41 -16.07 -22.59
CA SER A 504 -13.76 -16.43 -22.09
C SER A 504 -14.58 -15.16 -21.78
N PRO A 505 -15.07 -14.43 -22.81
CA PRO A 505 -15.69 -13.11 -22.64
C PRO A 505 -16.91 -13.09 -21.71
N HIS A 506 -17.71 -14.17 -21.75
CA HIS A 506 -18.92 -14.33 -20.94
C HIS A 506 -18.63 -14.30 -19.43
N ARG A 507 -17.38 -14.52 -18.98
CA ARG A 507 -17.01 -14.41 -17.56
C ARG A 507 -17.15 -13.01 -17.00
N MET A 508 -17.19 -11.96 -17.82
CA MET A 508 -17.47 -10.61 -17.33
C MET A 508 -18.91 -10.46 -16.80
N LYS A 509 -19.83 -11.37 -17.15
CA LYS A 509 -21.22 -11.40 -16.67
C LYS A 509 -21.36 -12.02 -15.28
N ARG A 510 -20.26 -12.53 -14.69
CA ARG A 510 -20.25 -13.08 -13.33
C ARG A 510 -20.43 -11.93 -12.31
N PRO A 511 -21.32 -12.06 -11.30
CA PRO A 511 -21.45 -11.06 -10.24
C PRO A 511 -20.10 -10.88 -9.52
N TRP A 512 -19.48 -9.70 -9.67
CA TRP A 512 -18.22 -9.36 -9.03
C TRP A 512 -18.50 -8.58 -7.74
N GLY A 513 -18.27 -9.22 -6.59
CA GLY A 513 -18.20 -8.54 -5.30
C GLY A 513 -16.78 -8.05 -5.08
N GLY A 514 -16.49 -6.80 -5.45
CA GLY A 514 -15.19 -6.18 -5.23
C GLY A 514 -14.83 -6.22 -3.74
N GLN A 515 -13.79 -6.98 -3.39
CA GLN A 515 -13.38 -7.16 -2.01
C GLN A 515 -12.34 -6.09 -1.64
N VAL A 516 -12.65 -5.31 -0.61
CA VAL A 516 -11.70 -4.47 0.11
C VAL A 516 -11.05 -5.35 1.18
N GLU A 517 -9.73 -5.45 1.18
CA GLU A 517 -8.98 -6.33 2.08
C GLU A 517 -9.08 -5.83 3.54
N GLN A 518 -9.91 -6.48 4.35
CA GLN A 518 -9.83 -6.39 5.81
C GLN A 518 -9.22 -7.67 6.38
N ASN A 519 -8.19 -7.51 7.21
CA ASN A 519 -7.64 -8.57 8.04
C ASN A 519 -8.51 -8.70 9.28
N THR A 520 -9.35 -9.72 9.32
CA THR A 520 -9.84 -10.30 10.56
C THR A 520 -9.89 -11.79 10.36
N GLU A 521 -9.17 -12.52 11.21
CA GLU A 521 -9.36 -13.96 11.41
C GLU A 521 -10.75 -14.17 12.04
N GLU A 522 -11.82 -13.95 11.27
CA GLU A 522 -13.15 -14.34 11.72
C GLU A 522 -13.22 -15.88 11.70
N GLU A 523 -13.65 -16.48 12.80
CA GLU A 523 -13.97 -17.90 12.84
C GLU A 523 -15.13 -18.16 11.89
N LEU A 524 -14.81 -18.68 10.71
CA LEU A 524 -15.81 -19.06 9.73
C LEU A 524 -16.74 -20.13 10.34
N PRO A 525 -18.07 -19.97 10.22
CA PRO A 525 -19.01 -20.93 10.76
C PRO A 525 -18.89 -22.28 10.02
N ASP A 526 -19.33 -23.36 10.66
CA ASP A 526 -19.41 -24.69 10.03
C ASP A 526 -20.34 -24.68 8.79
N TYR A 527 -21.35 -23.81 8.80
CA TYR A 527 -22.38 -23.69 7.78
C TYR A 527 -22.77 -22.23 7.55
N ASP A 528 -22.92 -21.83 6.29
CA ASP A 528 -23.44 -20.52 5.89
C ASP A 528 -24.68 -20.72 5.00
N PRO A 529 -25.88 -20.26 5.39
CA PRO A 529 -27.11 -20.41 4.60
C PRO A 529 -27.10 -19.64 3.27
N ASN A 530 -26.18 -18.69 3.09
CA ASN A 530 -26.05 -17.92 1.85
C ASN A 530 -24.98 -18.48 0.91
N ASN A 531 -24.20 -19.48 1.35
CA ASN A 531 -23.14 -20.05 0.53
C ASN A 531 -23.69 -21.13 -0.42
N PRO A 532 -23.64 -20.96 -1.74
CA PRO A 532 -24.24 -21.91 -2.70
C PRO A 532 -23.59 -23.30 -2.69
N LEU A 533 -22.37 -23.43 -2.15
CA LEU A 533 -21.65 -24.70 -2.06
C LEU A 533 -22.02 -25.50 -0.81
N CYS A 534 -22.65 -24.88 0.19
CA CYS A 534 -23.07 -25.59 1.40
C CYS A 534 -24.26 -26.54 1.11
N PRO A 535 -24.31 -27.71 1.75
CA PRO A 535 -25.40 -28.67 1.58
C PRO A 535 -26.79 -28.05 1.82
N GLY A 536 -27.72 -28.26 0.89
CA GLY A 536 -29.11 -27.77 0.97
C GLY A 536 -29.32 -26.33 0.48
N ASN A 537 -28.28 -25.59 0.12
CA ASN A 537 -28.41 -24.21 -0.37
C ASN A 537 -28.66 -24.13 -1.87
N VAL A 538 -29.27 -23.02 -2.30
CA VAL A 538 -29.58 -22.73 -3.71
C VAL A 538 -28.35 -22.13 -4.38
N ARG A 539 -27.99 -22.67 -5.55
CA ARG A 539 -26.92 -22.20 -6.41
C ARG A 539 -27.37 -21.06 -7.31
N ALA A 540 -26.41 -20.40 -7.97
CA ALA A 540 -26.70 -19.29 -8.87
C ALA A 540 -27.53 -19.70 -10.11
N SER A 541 -27.47 -20.98 -10.50
CA SER A 541 -28.33 -21.58 -11.52
C SER A 541 -29.79 -21.78 -11.07
N GLY A 542 -30.08 -21.63 -9.78
CA GLY A 542 -31.37 -21.98 -9.17
C GLY A 542 -31.48 -23.43 -8.72
N GLU A 543 -30.47 -24.28 -9.01
CA GLU A 543 -30.42 -25.66 -8.52
C GLU A 543 -30.06 -25.72 -7.03
N VAL A 544 -30.58 -26.72 -6.31
CA VAL A 544 -30.24 -26.93 -4.91
C VAL A 544 -29.05 -27.88 -4.80
N THR A 545 -28.01 -27.47 -4.06
CA THR A 545 -26.91 -28.35 -3.71
C THR A 545 -27.43 -29.48 -2.81
N PRO A 546 -27.31 -30.75 -3.21
CA PRO A 546 -27.83 -31.87 -2.43
C PRO A 546 -27.26 -31.91 -1.02
N ILE A 547 -27.98 -32.54 -0.08
CA ILE A 547 -27.46 -32.77 1.27
C ILE A 547 -26.38 -33.86 1.20
N TYR A 548 -25.13 -33.46 1.00
CA TYR A 548 -23.99 -34.36 0.89
C TYR A 548 -23.21 -34.44 2.22
N GLN A 549 -22.61 -35.61 2.49
CA GLN A 549 -21.87 -35.89 3.73
C GLN A 549 -20.35 -36.07 3.52
N LYS A 550 -19.90 -36.11 2.25
CA LYS A 550 -18.51 -36.35 1.84
C LYS A 550 -18.14 -35.40 0.71
N THR A 551 -17.32 -35.81 -0.24
CA THR A 551 -17.07 -35.04 -1.46
C THR A 551 -18.30 -35.03 -2.37
N PHE A 552 -18.52 -33.91 -3.05
CA PHE A 552 -19.63 -33.73 -3.99
C PHE A 552 -19.16 -32.95 -5.20
N SER A 553 -19.54 -33.38 -6.40
CA SER A 553 -19.11 -32.79 -7.67
C SER A 553 -20.31 -32.52 -8.56
N PHE A 554 -20.33 -31.35 -9.20
CA PHE A 554 -21.42 -30.91 -10.07
C PHE A 554 -20.88 -30.03 -11.21
N VAL A 555 -21.68 -29.85 -12.27
CA VAL A 555 -21.32 -28.98 -13.39
C VAL A 555 -21.34 -27.53 -12.94
N ASN A 556 -20.30 -26.77 -13.27
CA ASN A 556 -20.16 -25.39 -12.85
C ASN A 556 -21.27 -24.52 -13.45
N ASP A 557 -21.97 -23.73 -12.62
CA ASP A 557 -23.04 -22.83 -13.06
C ASP A 557 -22.55 -21.72 -14.00
N PHE A 558 -21.26 -21.38 -13.94
CA PHE A 558 -20.60 -20.38 -14.79
C PHE A 558 -19.36 -20.99 -15.48
N PRO A 559 -19.55 -21.96 -16.38
CA PRO A 559 -18.44 -22.74 -16.92
C PRO A 559 -17.59 -21.88 -17.86
N ALA A 560 -16.26 -21.98 -17.78
CA ALA A 560 -15.35 -21.25 -18.66
C ALA A 560 -15.28 -21.84 -20.08
N LEU A 561 -15.66 -23.12 -20.22
CA LEU A 561 -15.73 -23.86 -21.46
C LEU A 561 -17.12 -24.49 -21.59
N LEU A 562 -17.68 -24.46 -22.80
CA LEU A 562 -18.92 -25.13 -23.14
C LEU A 562 -18.65 -26.36 -24.01
N GLU A 563 -19.50 -27.39 -23.89
CA GLU A 563 -19.30 -28.63 -24.63
C GLU A 563 -19.44 -28.41 -26.14
N THR A 564 -20.36 -27.52 -26.52
CA THR A 564 -20.65 -27.17 -27.90
C THR A 564 -20.42 -25.68 -28.13
N VAL A 565 -19.51 -25.36 -29.04
CA VAL A 565 -19.35 -24.01 -29.60
C VAL A 565 -19.24 -24.09 -31.13
N PRO A 566 -19.77 -23.09 -31.87
CA PRO A 566 -19.57 -22.99 -33.32
C PRO A 566 -18.08 -22.95 -33.67
N LEU A 567 -17.70 -23.56 -34.80
CA LEU A 567 -16.32 -23.48 -35.27
C LEU A 567 -16.07 -22.06 -35.83
N PRO A 568 -14.97 -21.41 -35.43
CA PRO A 568 -14.57 -20.16 -36.08
C PRO A 568 -14.19 -20.43 -37.54
N PRO A 569 -14.32 -19.42 -38.42
CA PRO A 569 -13.85 -19.55 -39.80
C PRO A 569 -12.34 -19.79 -39.81
N LYS A 570 -11.86 -20.64 -40.72
CA LYS A 570 -10.42 -20.83 -40.92
C LYS A 570 -9.81 -19.53 -41.39
N SER A 571 -8.80 -19.05 -40.67
CA SER A 571 -8.04 -17.89 -41.06
C SER A 571 -6.97 -18.29 -42.07
N GLU A 572 -6.86 -17.57 -43.19
CA GLU A 572 -5.72 -17.69 -44.10
C GLU A 572 -4.49 -16.89 -43.59
N ASP A 573 -4.68 -16.05 -42.57
CA ASP A 573 -3.65 -15.22 -41.96
C ASP A 573 -2.86 -15.99 -40.90
N LYS A 574 -1.53 -15.98 -41.00
CA LYS A 574 -0.64 -16.69 -40.06
C LYS A 574 -0.58 -16.05 -38.67
N LEU A 575 -0.93 -14.78 -38.52
CA LEU A 575 -0.92 -14.03 -37.26
C LEU A 575 -2.28 -14.10 -36.57
N PHE A 576 -3.38 -13.87 -37.30
CA PHE A 576 -4.73 -13.81 -36.73
C PHE A 576 -5.45 -15.15 -36.80
N GLN A 577 -4.97 -16.11 -36.01
CA GLN A 577 -5.54 -17.45 -35.91
C GLN A 577 -6.47 -17.60 -34.70
N ILE A 578 -7.62 -18.24 -34.91
CA ILE A 578 -8.66 -18.50 -33.90
C ILE A 578 -9.11 -19.96 -34.02
N GLU A 579 -9.23 -20.65 -32.89
CA GLU A 579 -9.80 -22.00 -32.83
C GLU A 579 -10.90 -22.09 -31.77
N ALA A 580 -11.81 -23.05 -31.96
CA ALA A 580 -12.88 -23.34 -31.03
C ALA A 580 -12.34 -23.95 -29.74
N ALA A 581 -12.80 -23.43 -28.60
CA ALA A 581 -12.48 -23.95 -27.28
C ALA A 581 -13.68 -24.72 -26.70
N ARG A 582 -13.69 -26.05 -26.83
CA ARG A 582 -14.74 -26.92 -26.27
C ARG A 582 -14.28 -27.56 -24.97
N GLY A 583 -15.22 -27.81 -24.07
CA GLY A 583 -14.92 -28.45 -22.81
C GLY A 583 -16.10 -28.49 -21.83
N ILE A 584 -15.82 -28.98 -20.62
CA ILE A 584 -16.75 -28.95 -19.50
C ILE A 584 -16.01 -28.50 -18.24
N CYS A 585 -16.66 -27.66 -17.44
CA CYS A 585 -16.16 -27.23 -16.14
C CYS A 585 -17.04 -27.80 -15.04
N LYS A 586 -16.44 -28.46 -14.05
CA LYS A 586 -17.10 -28.94 -12.82
C LYS A 586 -16.51 -28.24 -11.60
N VAL A 587 -17.32 -28.14 -10.55
CA VAL A 587 -16.91 -27.75 -9.20
C VAL A 587 -17.05 -28.97 -8.30
N MET A 588 -16.02 -29.24 -7.51
CA MET A 588 -16.01 -30.33 -6.56
C MET A 588 -15.77 -29.81 -5.15
N CYS A 589 -16.78 -29.89 -4.29
CA CYS A 589 -16.68 -29.63 -2.86
C CYS A 589 -15.87 -30.74 -2.19
N LEU A 590 -14.85 -30.36 -1.43
CA LEU A 590 -13.96 -31.29 -0.73
C LEU A 590 -14.55 -31.77 0.60
N HIS A 591 -15.40 -30.95 1.24
CA HIS A 591 -15.99 -31.24 2.54
C HIS A 591 -17.36 -30.54 2.70
N PRO A 592 -18.33 -31.05 3.49
CA PRO A 592 -19.63 -30.39 3.70
C PRO A 592 -19.57 -29.13 4.57
N LYS A 593 -18.62 -29.07 5.51
CA LYS A 593 -18.40 -27.90 6.37
C LYS A 593 -17.53 -26.85 5.70
N LEU A 594 -17.90 -25.60 5.87
CA LEU A 594 -17.27 -24.45 5.22
C LEU A 594 -15.86 -24.13 5.73
N ASN A 595 -15.57 -24.43 7.00
CA ASN A 595 -14.29 -24.12 7.65
C ASN A 595 -13.26 -25.27 7.60
N VAL A 596 -13.60 -26.44 7.05
CA VAL A 596 -12.74 -27.64 7.06
C VAL A 596 -11.90 -27.76 5.78
N THR A 597 -10.63 -27.37 5.86
CA THR A 597 -9.67 -27.45 4.74
C THR A 597 -8.85 -28.75 4.78
N ILE A 598 -8.14 -29.10 3.69
CA ILE A 598 -7.32 -30.33 3.62
C ILE A 598 -6.35 -30.49 4.80
N ALA A 599 -5.78 -29.38 5.31
CA ALA A 599 -4.90 -29.40 6.48
C ALA A 599 -5.57 -29.99 7.73
N ILE A 600 -6.87 -29.75 7.90
CA ILE A 600 -7.67 -30.14 9.08
C ILE A 600 -8.74 -31.21 8.80
N MET A 601 -8.84 -31.70 7.56
CA MET A 601 -9.62 -32.91 7.22
C MET A 601 -8.97 -34.17 7.79
N LYS A 602 -9.75 -35.18 8.17
CA LYS A 602 -9.22 -36.50 8.50
C LYS A 602 -8.62 -37.18 7.27
N VAL A 603 -7.66 -38.08 7.46
CA VAL A 603 -7.00 -38.80 6.35
C VAL A 603 -8.02 -39.54 5.46
N ASP A 604 -9.04 -40.15 6.05
CA ASP A 604 -10.11 -40.81 5.30
C ASP A 604 -10.88 -39.85 4.40
N GLU A 605 -11.13 -38.62 4.86
CA GLU A 605 -11.85 -37.59 4.10
C GLU A 605 -11.00 -37.11 2.91
N VAL A 606 -9.70 -36.86 3.13
CA VAL A 606 -8.75 -36.52 2.05
C VAL A 606 -8.62 -37.67 1.05
N THR A 607 -8.65 -38.92 1.53
CA THR A 607 -8.65 -40.11 0.67
C THR A 607 -9.90 -40.18 -0.21
N GLN A 608 -11.08 -39.77 0.29
CA GLN A 608 -12.28 -39.67 -0.55
C GLN A 608 -12.14 -38.59 -1.62
N ALA A 609 -11.50 -37.46 -1.31
CA ALA A 609 -11.20 -36.44 -2.32
C ALA A 609 -10.28 -36.96 -3.42
N VAL A 610 -9.21 -37.67 -3.07
CA VAL A 610 -8.31 -38.31 -4.06
C VAL A 610 -9.06 -39.34 -4.91
N LYS A 611 -9.92 -40.17 -4.31
CA LYS A 611 -10.75 -41.15 -5.05
C LYS A 611 -11.70 -40.46 -6.02
N GLN A 612 -12.32 -39.36 -5.60
CA GLN A 612 -13.20 -38.60 -6.47
C GLN A 612 -12.43 -37.92 -7.61
N TRP A 613 -11.24 -37.37 -7.36
CA TRP A 613 -10.36 -36.86 -8.43
C TRP A 613 -10.05 -37.93 -9.49
N VAL A 614 -9.71 -39.14 -9.05
CA VAL A 614 -9.48 -40.28 -9.95
C VAL A 614 -10.75 -40.61 -10.76
N ALA A 615 -11.92 -40.62 -10.12
CA ALA A 615 -13.19 -40.90 -10.79
C ALA A 615 -13.52 -39.85 -11.86
N GLU A 616 -13.35 -38.56 -11.54
CA GLU A 616 -13.60 -37.44 -12.45
C GLU A 616 -12.65 -37.46 -13.65
N ILE A 617 -11.35 -37.72 -13.44
CA ILE A 617 -10.39 -37.88 -14.55
C ILE A 617 -10.75 -39.09 -15.41
N LEU A 618 -11.17 -40.20 -14.80
CA LEU A 618 -11.54 -41.41 -15.53
C LEU A 618 -12.83 -41.23 -16.35
N GLU A 619 -13.77 -40.44 -15.86
CA GLU A 619 -15.02 -40.11 -16.57
C GLU A 619 -14.75 -39.13 -17.71
N LEU A 620 -14.23 -37.94 -17.38
CA LEU A 620 -14.02 -36.85 -18.33
C LEU A 620 -12.93 -37.18 -19.34
N GLY A 621 -11.90 -37.91 -18.93
CA GLY A 621 -10.78 -38.32 -19.77
C GLY A 621 -11.16 -39.34 -20.85
N ARG A 622 -12.40 -39.82 -20.91
CA ARG A 622 -12.91 -40.61 -22.05
C ARG A 622 -13.18 -39.74 -23.28
N GLN A 623 -13.57 -38.49 -23.06
CA GLN A 623 -14.02 -37.59 -24.12
C GLN A 623 -13.03 -36.44 -24.36
N TRP A 624 -12.41 -35.93 -23.30
CA TRP A 624 -11.63 -34.70 -23.35
C TRP A 624 -10.13 -34.99 -23.41
N ALA A 625 -9.42 -34.25 -24.27
CA ALA A 625 -7.98 -34.37 -24.48
C ALA A 625 -7.16 -34.07 -23.20
N TRP A 626 -7.67 -33.18 -22.36
CA TRP A 626 -7.04 -32.82 -21.09
C TRP A 626 -8.10 -32.64 -20.00
N VAL A 627 -7.78 -33.08 -18.77
CA VAL A 627 -8.60 -32.86 -17.57
C VAL A 627 -7.73 -32.21 -16.51
N GLN A 628 -7.93 -30.91 -16.27
CA GLN A 628 -7.19 -30.13 -15.28
C GLN A 628 -7.95 -30.06 -13.97
N ILE A 629 -7.44 -30.72 -12.93
CA ILE A 629 -7.87 -30.50 -11.55
C ILE A 629 -6.99 -29.40 -10.94
N PHE A 630 -7.60 -28.39 -10.34
CA PHE A 630 -6.91 -27.32 -9.63
C PHE A 630 -7.73 -26.74 -8.48
N GLU A 631 -7.05 -26.19 -7.48
CA GLU A 631 -7.66 -25.51 -6.33
C GLU A 631 -6.97 -24.16 -6.11
N ASN A 632 -7.78 -23.14 -5.81
CA ASN A 632 -7.29 -21.85 -5.32
C ASN A 632 -7.81 -21.68 -3.88
N ARG A 633 -6.90 -21.66 -2.91
CA ARG A 633 -7.22 -21.52 -1.48
C ARG A 633 -6.91 -20.10 -1.00
N GLY A 634 -7.86 -19.53 -0.27
CA GLY A 634 -7.77 -18.20 0.34
C GLY A 634 -8.09 -17.06 -0.63
N ALA A 635 -8.65 -15.97 -0.08
CA ALA A 635 -9.04 -14.78 -0.86
C ALA A 635 -7.85 -14.16 -1.62
N LEU A 636 -6.64 -14.26 -1.07
CA LEU A 636 -5.39 -13.81 -1.70
C LEU A 636 -5.10 -14.47 -3.05
N MET A 637 -5.60 -15.69 -3.31
CA MET A 637 -5.48 -16.39 -4.59
C MET A 637 -6.69 -16.15 -5.51
N GLY A 638 -7.52 -15.15 -5.22
CA GLY A 638 -8.74 -14.86 -5.96
C GLY A 638 -9.87 -15.86 -5.69
N CYS A 639 -9.81 -16.61 -4.58
CA CYS A 639 -10.89 -17.50 -4.18
C CYS A 639 -12.05 -16.69 -3.60
N SER A 640 -13.13 -16.56 -4.37
CA SER A 640 -14.31 -15.76 -4.00
C SER A 640 -15.27 -16.46 -3.02
N ASN A 641 -15.04 -17.75 -2.74
CA ASN A 641 -15.89 -18.54 -1.85
C ASN A 641 -15.01 -19.36 -0.89
N ALA A 642 -15.17 -19.14 0.41
CA ALA A 642 -14.35 -19.76 1.45
C ALA A 642 -14.60 -21.27 1.62
N HIS A 643 -15.70 -21.81 1.09
CA HIS A 643 -16.01 -23.23 1.19
C HIS A 643 -14.92 -24.07 0.49
N PRO A 644 -14.44 -25.17 1.09
CA PRO A 644 -13.35 -25.98 0.55
C PRO A 644 -13.77 -26.69 -0.74
N HIS A 645 -13.25 -26.25 -1.88
CA HIS A 645 -13.58 -26.80 -3.19
C HIS A 645 -12.40 -26.74 -4.16
N CYS A 646 -12.36 -27.66 -5.11
CA CYS A 646 -11.51 -27.58 -6.28
C CYS A 646 -12.36 -27.46 -7.55
N GLN A 647 -11.74 -27.07 -8.64
CA GLN A 647 -12.35 -27.01 -9.96
C GLN A 647 -11.72 -28.03 -10.89
N ILE A 648 -12.52 -28.51 -11.83
CA ILE A 648 -12.12 -29.48 -12.84
C ILE A 648 -12.49 -28.92 -14.20
N TRP A 649 -11.50 -28.60 -15.02
CA TRP A 649 -11.72 -28.12 -16.37
C TRP A 649 -11.23 -29.17 -17.34
N ALA A 650 -12.14 -29.73 -18.13
CA ALA A 650 -11.79 -30.67 -19.18
C ALA A 650 -11.92 -29.98 -20.54
N SER A 651 -10.88 -30.04 -21.36
CA SER A 651 -10.78 -29.32 -22.63
C SER A 651 -10.53 -30.27 -23.81
N SER A 652 -11.03 -29.90 -24.98
CA SER A 652 -10.77 -30.60 -26.25
C SER A 652 -9.37 -30.33 -26.83
N PHE A 653 -8.55 -29.54 -26.14
CA PHE A 653 -7.20 -29.15 -26.54
C PHE A 653 -6.26 -29.22 -25.34
N LEU A 654 -4.96 -29.32 -25.62
CA LEU A 654 -3.90 -29.29 -24.61
C LEU A 654 -3.59 -27.85 -24.19
N PRO A 655 -3.68 -27.50 -22.90
CA PRO A 655 -3.27 -26.19 -22.41
C PRO A 655 -1.78 -25.91 -22.62
N ASN A 656 -1.38 -24.63 -22.66
CA ASN A 656 0.02 -24.24 -22.97
C ASN A 656 1.06 -24.89 -22.05
N GLU A 657 0.87 -24.78 -20.72
CA GLU A 657 1.79 -25.35 -19.73
C GLU A 657 2.00 -26.84 -19.93
N VAL A 658 0.94 -27.54 -20.34
CA VAL A 658 0.97 -28.98 -20.60
C VAL A 658 1.69 -29.28 -21.90
N ARG A 659 1.39 -28.54 -22.97
CA ARG A 659 2.02 -28.71 -24.28
C ARG A 659 3.53 -28.43 -24.24
N ILE A 660 3.95 -27.42 -23.48
CA ILE A 660 5.36 -27.10 -23.27
C ILE A 660 6.04 -28.24 -22.49
N LYS A 661 5.41 -28.70 -21.39
CA LYS A 661 5.93 -29.84 -20.62
C LYS A 661 6.01 -31.11 -21.45
N ASP A 662 4.98 -31.43 -22.23
CA ASP A 662 4.94 -32.61 -23.10
C ASP A 662 6.17 -32.64 -24.01
N LYS A 663 6.46 -31.52 -24.69
CA LYS A 663 7.64 -31.37 -25.53
C LYS A 663 8.94 -31.61 -24.76
N TYR A 664 9.19 -30.87 -23.68
CA TYR A 664 10.48 -30.95 -22.99
C TYR A 664 10.69 -32.27 -22.22
N LEU A 665 9.62 -32.89 -21.73
CA LEU A 665 9.69 -34.23 -21.16
C LEU A 665 10.01 -35.27 -22.24
N ALA A 666 9.40 -35.15 -23.42
CA ALA A 666 9.69 -36.01 -24.56
C ALA A 666 11.13 -35.83 -25.06
N ASP A 667 11.61 -34.58 -25.21
CA ASP A 667 12.97 -34.26 -25.63
C ASP A 667 14.00 -34.88 -24.68
N TYR A 668 13.84 -34.68 -23.35
CA TYR A 668 14.72 -35.29 -22.36
C TYR A 668 14.68 -36.82 -22.42
N TYR A 669 13.50 -37.43 -22.56
CA TYR A 669 13.38 -38.88 -22.66
C TYR A 669 14.01 -39.42 -23.94
N ASN A 670 13.89 -38.71 -25.06
CA ASN A 670 14.49 -39.11 -26.33
C ASN A 670 16.02 -39.16 -26.23
N GLU A 671 16.63 -38.25 -25.48
CA GLU A 671 18.07 -38.20 -25.22
C GLU A 671 18.53 -39.21 -24.16
N ASN A 672 17.82 -39.29 -23.02
CA ASN A 672 18.30 -40.01 -21.83
C ASN A 672 17.68 -41.41 -21.66
N LYS A 673 16.62 -41.72 -22.41
CA LYS A 673 15.81 -42.96 -22.33
C LYS A 673 15.24 -43.23 -20.93
N ARG A 674 15.05 -42.18 -20.13
CA ARG A 674 14.43 -42.22 -18.80
C ARG A 674 13.56 -40.97 -18.59
N PRO A 675 12.47 -41.05 -17.83
CA PRO A 675 11.61 -39.90 -17.57
C PRO A 675 12.33 -38.85 -16.72
N LEU A 676 12.29 -37.58 -17.15
CA LEU A 676 13.00 -36.46 -16.49
C LEU A 676 12.69 -36.36 -15.00
N LEU A 677 11.40 -36.42 -14.65
CA LEU A 677 10.96 -36.22 -13.26
C LEU A 677 11.33 -37.39 -12.35
N ILE A 678 11.49 -38.60 -12.89
CA ILE A 678 12.00 -39.75 -12.13
C ILE A 678 13.50 -39.61 -11.87
N ASP A 679 14.28 -39.26 -12.88
CA ASP A 679 15.72 -38.97 -12.71
C ASP A 679 15.94 -37.80 -11.73
N TYR A 680 15.13 -36.75 -11.84
CA TYR A 680 15.17 -35.60 -10.94
C TYR A 680 14.86 -36.01 -9.50
N MET A 681 13.76 -36.75 -9.29
CA MET A 681 13.37 -37.27 -7.98
C MET A 681 14.47 -38.10 -7.33
N GLN A 682 15.10 -39.02 -8.08
CA GLN A 682 16.20 -39.84 -7.57
C GLN A 682 17.39 -38.99 -7.12
N LYS A 683 17.74 -37.95 -7.89
CA LYS A 683 18.81 -37.00 -7.52
C LYS A 683 18.46 -36.23 -6.25
N GLU A 684 17.20 -35.81 -6.08
CA GLU A 684 16.76 -35.10 -4.87
C GLU A 684 16.75 -36.01 -3.64
N ILE A 685 16.37 -37.30 -3.77
CA ILE A 685 16.48 -38.30 -2.68
C ILE A 685 17.93 -38.48 -2.23
N LEU A 686 18.88 -38.50 -3.16
CA LEU A 686 20.30 -38.65 -2.83
C LEU A 686 20.88 -37.41 -2.15
N LYS A 687 20.50 -36.21 -2.62
CA LYS A 687 21.01 -34.94 -2.08
C LYS A 687 20.33 -34.53 -0.76
N LYS A 688 19.04 -34.80 -0.61
CA LYS A 688 18.18 -34.43 0.55
C LYS A 688 18.07 -32.92 0.87
N GLU A 689 18.71 -32.04 0.11
CA GLU A 689 18.73 -30.60 0.35
C GLU A 689 17.32 -29.99 0.25
N ARG A 690 16.63 -30.25 -0.87
CA ARG A 690 15.33 -29.65 -1.22
C ARG A 690 14.11 -30.53 -0.89
N VAL A 691 14.33 -31.67 -0.23
CA VAL A 691 13.24 -32.56 0.20
C VAL A 691 12.53 -31.97 1.40
N VAL A 692 11.22 -31.79 1.29
CA VAL A 692 10.36 -31.28 2.38
C VAL A 692 9.81 -32.43 3.21
N LEU A 693 9.18 -33.40 2.54
CA LEU A 693 8.54 -34.57 3.13
C LEU A 693 8.67 -35.75 2.19
N GLU A 694 8.67 -36.96 2.74
CA GLU A 694 8.52 -38.18 1.96
C GLU A 694 7.69 -39.20 2.75
N ASN A 695 7.07 -40.12 2.02
CA ASN A 695 6.43 -41.30 2.57
C ASN A 695 6.76 -42.50 1.68
N ARG A 696 6.11 -43.65 1.88
CA ARG A 696 6.39 -44.87 1.10
C ARG A 696 6.35 -44.66 -0.42
N ASP A 697 5.34 -43.95 -0.94
CA ASP A 697 5.06 -43.89 -2.38
C ASP A 697 5.35 -42.51 -3.01
N TRP A 698 5.50 -41.47 -2.19
CA TRP A 698 5.56 -40.07 -2.63
C TRP A 698 6.69 -39.28 -1.96
N ILE A 699 7.10 -38.22 -2.64
CA ILE A 699 8.05 -37.24 -2.14
C ILE A 699 7.59 -35.82 -2.50
N VAL A 700 7.77 -34.90 -1.56
CA VAL A 700 7.55 -33.47 -1.75
C VAL A 700 8.89 -32.78 -1.75
N VAL A 701 9.18 -32.05 -2.81
CA VAL A 701 10.40 -31.24 -2.94
C VAL A 701 10.05 -29.79 -3.21
N VAL A 702 10.93 -28.87 -2.85
CA VAL A 702 10.95 -27.54 -3.47
C VAL A 702 11.76 -27.67 -4.77
N PRO A 703 11.16 -27.51 -5.96
CA PRO A 703 11.90 -27.68 -7.20
C PRO A 703 13.16 -26.80 -7.26
N PHE A 704 14.23 -27.30 -7.87
CA PHE A 704 15.45 -26.51 -8.06
C PHE A 704 15.20 -25.21 -8.85
N TRP A 705 14.22 -25.25 -9.76
CA TRP A 705 13.78 -24.14 -10.61
C TRP A 705 12.56 -23.38 -10.06
N ALA A 706 12.20 -23.60 -8.80
CA ALA A 706 10.98 -23.08 -8.24
C ALA A 706 10.96 -21.54 -8.18
N VAL A 707 9.84 -20.93 -8.55
CA VAL A 707 9.67 -19.47 -8.63
C VAL A 707 8.97 -18.91 -7.40
N TRP A 708 7.92 -19.59 -6.90
CA TRP A 708 7.15 -19.10 -5.76
C TRP A 708 7.84 -19.39 -4.42
N PRO A 709 7.75 -18.50 -3.40
CA PRO A 709 8.59 -18.55 -2.20
C PRO A 709 8.61 -19.87 -1.43
N TYR A 710 7.50 -20.59 -1.44
CA TYR A 710 7.35 -21.91 -0.82
C TYR A 710 6.75 -22.94 -1.79
N GLU A 711 6.97 -22.75 -3.09
CA GLU A 711 6.57 -23.68 -4.15
C GLU A 711 7.00 -25.10 -3.82
N THR A 712 6.09 -26.05 -3.97
CA THR A 712 6.42 -27.47 -3.83
C THR A 712 5.86 -28.28 -4.98
N MET A 713 6.55 -29.38 -5.26
CA MET A 713 6.14 -30.38 -6.24
C MET A 713 6.04 -31.74 -5.56
N VAL A 714 4.89 -32.39 -5.73
CA VAL A 714 4.61 -33.73 -5.24
C VAL A 714 4.88 -34.72 -6.36
N LEU A 715 5.87 -35.59 -6.16
CA LEU A 715 6.32 -36.58 -7.14
C LEU A 715 6.10 -38.01 -6.61
N PRO A 716 5.71 -38.96 -7.47
CA PRO A 716 5.70 -40.37 -7.11
C PRO A 716 7.14 -40.91 -7.11
N LYS A 717 7.43 -41.81 -6.17
CA LYS A 717 8.72 -42.52 -6.11
C LYS A 717 8.86 -43.60 -7.19
N GLN A 718 7.76 -43.97 -7.82
CA GLN A 718 7.70 -44.90 -8.95
C GLN A 718 7.06 -44.22 -10.17
N GLN A 719 7.42 -44.69 -11.36
CA GLN A 719 6.88 -44.11 -12.59
C GLN A 719 5.39 -44.40 -12.71
N VAL A 720 4.60 -43.32 -12.70
CA VAL A 720 3.16 -43.34 -12.94
C VAL A 720 2.88 -42.22 -13.93
N THR A 721 2.22 -42.52 -15.05
CA THR A 721 2.01 -41.53 -16.12
C THR A 721 0.75 -40.68 -15.88
N ARG A 722 -0.30 -41.26 -15.30
CA ARG A 722 -1.60 -40.60 -15.08
C ARG A 722 -2.21 -40.94 -13.72
N MET A 723 -3.10 -40.08 -13.24
CA MET A 723 -3.75 -40.24 -11.93
C MET A 723 -4.59 -41.51 -11.81
N GLN A 724 -5.27 -41.90 -12.89
CA GLN A 724 -6.08 -43.11 -12.95
C GLN A 724 -5.26 -44.41 -12.86
N ASN A 725 -3.94 -44.34 -13.04
CA ASN A 725 -3.05 -45.50 -12.88
C ASN A 725 -2.59 -45.71 -11.43
N LEU A 726 -2.99 -44.85 -10.50
CA LEU A 726 -2.67 -45.00 -9.08
C LEU A 726 -3.42 -46.18 -8.46
N SER A 727 -2.67 -47.07 -7.81
CA SER A 727 -3.25 -48.12 -6.97
C SER A 727 -3.98 -47.52 -5.75
N LYS A 728 -4.90 -48.29 -5.14
CA LYS A 728 -5.60 -47.87 -3.92
C LYS A 728 -4.64 -47.45 -2.80
N ASN A 729 -3.55 -48.19 -2.63
CA ASN A 729 -2.51 -47.91 -1.64
C ASN A 729 -1.77 -46.58 -1.93
N GLN A 730 -1.49 -46.29 -3.21
CA GLN A 730 -0.88 -45.03 -3.62
C GLN A 730 -1.83 -43.84 -3.45
N GLN A 731 -3.14 -44.03 -3.66
CA GLN A 731 -4.15 -43.00 -3.41
C GLN A 731 -4.26 -42.64 -1.92
N GLU A 732 -4.21 -43.65 -1.04
CA GLU A 732 -4.20 -43.44 0.42
C GLU A 732 -2.92 -42.74 0.89
N SER A 733 -1.75 -43.17 0.43
CA SER A 733 -0.49 -42.52 0.79
C SER A 733 -0.38 -41.11 0.17
N LEU A 734 -1.01 -40.85 -0.97
CA LEU A 734 -1.13 -39.51 -1.56
C LEU A 734 -1.94 -38.58 -0.65
N ALA A 735 -3.07 -39.05 -0.12
CA ALA A 735 -3.89 -38.28 0.81
C ALA A 735 -3.11 -37.90 2.07
N VAL A 736 -2.31 -38.84 2.60
CA VAL A 736 -1.46 -38.60 3.77
C VAL A 736 -0.40 -37.54 3.49
N ILE A 737 0.33 -37.63 2.38
CA ILE A 737 1.43 -36.68 2.11
C ILE A 737 0.92 -35.27 1.82
N ILE A 738 -0.23 -35.14 1.13
CA ILE A 738 -0.87 -33.85 0.86
C ILE A 738 -1.36 -33.21 2.16
N LYS A 739 -2.01 -33.99 3.05
CA LYS A 739 -2.44 -33.48 4.36
C LYS A 739 -1.25 -32.94 5.15
N ARG A 740 -0.17 -33.72 5.26
CA ARG A 740 1.07 -33.29 5.96
C ARG A 740 1.67 -32.02 5.36
N LEU A 741 1.71 -31.91 4.03
CA LEU A 741 2.15 -30.70 3.34
C LEU A 741 1.28 -29.49 3.67
N CYS A 742 -0.04 -29.62 3.58
CA CYS A 742 -0.98 -28.53 3.88
C CYS A 742 -0.91 -28.11 5.36
N THR A 743 -0.75 -29.05 6.29
CA THR A 743 -0.52 -28.76 7.71
C THR A 743 0.75 -27.93 7.92
N ARG A 744 1.84 -28.26 7.22
CA ARG A 744 3.09 -27.49 7.30
C ARG A 744 2.95 -26.11 6.69
N TYR A 745 2.20 -25.96 5.60
CA TYR A 745 1.88 -24.64 5.10
C TYR A 745 1.16 -23.81 6.16
N ASP A 746 0.08 -24.33 6.75
CA ASP A 746 -0.66 -23.60 7.79
C ASP A 746 0.22 -23.27 9.02
N ASN A 747 1.11 -24.18 9.41
CA ASN A 747 2.05 -23.99 10.51
C ASN A 747 3.17 -22.97 10.23
N LEU A 748 3.53 -22.73 8.97
CA LEU A 748 4.68 -21.88 8.59
C LEU A 748 4.50 -20.43 9.07
N PHE A 749 3.28 -19.93 8.97
CA PHE A 749 2.90 -18.59 9.42
C PHE A 749 1.72 -18.60 10.40
N GLN A 750 1.31 -19.77 10.89
CA GLN A 750 0.18 -19.94 11.82
C GLN A 750 -1.11 -19.29 11.30
N CYS A 751 -1.44 -19.54 10.04
CA CYS A 751 -2.63 -19.00 9.38
C CYS A 751 -3.22 -20.03 8.41
N SER A 752 -4.43 -19.81 7.89
CA SER A 752 -4.94 -20.61 6.77
C SER A 752 -4.15 -20.24 5.51
N PHE A 753 -3.17 -21.06 5.16
CA PHE A 753 -2.16 -20.66 4.20
C PHE A 753 -2.74 -20.70 2.77
N PRO A 754 -2.72 -19.58 2.04
CA PRO A 754 -3.26 -19.50 0.68
C PRO A 754 -2.31 -20.15 -0.33
N TYR A 755 -2.86 -20.82 -1.34
CA TYR A 755 -2.08 -21.38 -2.45
C TYR A 755 -2.96 -21.63 -3.67
N SER A 756 -2.35 -21.68 -4.85
CA SER A 756 -2.92 -22.37 -6.01
C SER A 756 -2.25 -23.72 -6.16
N MET A 757 -3.00 -24.78 -6.45
CA MET A 757 -2.44 -26.09 -6.75
C MET A 757 -3.12 -26.76 -7.92
N GLY A 758 -2.44 -27.72 -8.54
CA GLY A 758 -3.01 -28.52 -9.62
C GLY A 758 -2.22 -29.80 -9.91
N TRP A 759 -2.88 -30.73 -10.59
CA TRP A 759 -2.32 -32.03 -10.99
C TRP A 759 -2.03 -32.08 -12.48
N HIS A 760 -0.89 -32.67 -12.85
CA HIS A 760 -0.46 -32.85 -14.23
C HIS A 760 -0.15 -34.34 -14.46
N GLY A 761 -0.68 -34.91 -15.54
CA GLY A 761 -0.38 -36.28 -16.00
C GLY A 761 -0.39 -36.35 -17.53
N ALA A 762 -0.14 -37.53 -18.11
CA ALA A 762 -0.19 -37.67 -19.57
C ALA A 762 -1.60 -37.37 -20.16
N PRO A 763 -1.68 -36.85 -21.41
CA PRO A 763 -2.93 -36.55 -22.10
C PRO A 763 -3.98 -37.68 -22.09
N THR A 764 -5.26 -37.31 -22.17
CA THR A 764 -6.44 -38.19 -22.14
C THR A 764 -7.25 -38.09 -23.45
N GLY A 765 -8.50 -38.58 -23.47
CA GLY A 765 -9.39 -38.48 -24.61
C GLY A 765 -8.87 -39.28 -25.80
N GLU A 766 -8.79 -38.64 -26.96
CA GLU A 766 -8.23 -39.24 -28.18
C GLU A 766 -6.76 -39.68 -28.04
N TYR A 767 -6.03 -39.15 -27.05
CA TYR A 767 -4.63 -39.49 -26.79
C TYR A 767 -4.47 -40.67 -25.83
N ILE A 768 -5.54 -41.22 -25.25
CA ILE A 768 -5.43 -42.19 -24.16
C ILE A 768 -4.76 -43.51 -24.56
N THR A 769 -4.87 -43.89 -25.84
CA THR A 769 -4.29 -45.12 -26.40
C THR A 769 -2.83 -44.96 -26.82
N GLN A 770 -2.30 -43.74 -26.84
CA GLN A 770 -0.90 -43.49 -27.16
C GLN A 770 -0.02 -43.71 -25.92
N ASP A 771 1.22 -44.13 -26.16
CA ASP A 771 2.19 -44.34 -25.08
C ASP A 771 2.92 -43.03 -24.76
N TYR A 772 3.00 -42.72 -23.47
CA TYR A 772 3.62 -41.51 -22.94
C TYR A 772 4.63 -41.88 -21.85
N PRO A 773 5.66 -42.68 -22.17
CA PRO A 773 6.57 -43.22 -21.17
C PRO A 773 7.38 -42.12 -20.47
N TYR A 774 7.49 -40.95 -21.11
CA TYR A 774 8.21 -39.77 -20.64
C TYR A 774 7.41 -38.89 -19.65
N TRP A 775 6.09 -39.08 -19.55
CA TRP A 775 5.27 -38.34 -18.60
C TRP A 775 5.32 -38.95 -17.20
N THR A 776 5.47 -38.11 -16.18
CA THR A 776 5.32 -38.53 -14.78
C THR A 776 4.22 -37.69 -14.16
N PHE A 777 3.22 -38.35 -13.57
CA PHE A 777 2.14 -37.72 -12.83
C PHE A 777 2.70 -36.95 -11.63
N HIS A 778 2.34 -35.68 -11.47
CA HIS A 778 2.85 -34.83 -10.40
C HIS A 778 1.85 -33.74 -10.00
N GLY A 779 1.96 -33.29 -8.75
CA GLY A 779 1.21 -32.16 -8.21
C GLY A 779 2.11 -30.95 -7.99
N ILE A 780 1.56 -29.75 -8.11
CA ILE A 780 2.30 -28.49 -7.95
C ILE A 780 1.50 -27.58 -7.02
N TYR A 781 2.19 -26.97 -6.04
CA TYR A 781 1.63 -25.96 -5.14
C TYR A 781 2.40 -24.65 -5.30
N LEU A 782 1.67 -23.55 -5.53
CA LEU A 782 2.17 -22.20 -5.79
C LEU A 782 1.66 -21.23 -4.71
N PRO A 783 2.29 -21.23 -3.51
CA PRO A 783 1.94 -20.34 -2.42
C PRO A 783 2.45 -18.89 -2.63
N PRO A 784 1.62 -17.86 -2.37
CA PRO A 784 1.99 -16.46 -2.63
C PRO A 784 2.70 -15.78 -1.44
N LEU A 785 2.61 -16.31 -0.21
CA LEU A 785 3.14 -15.62 0.97
C LEU A 785 4.68 -15.66 1.00
N LEU A 786 5.28 -14.51 1.30
CA LEU A 786 6.74 -14.32 1.21
C LEU A 786 7.45 -14.52 2.56
N ARG A 787 7.06 -13.76 3.58
CA ARG A 787 7.75 -13.73 4.88
C ARG A 787 6.86 -13.64 6.12
N SER A 788 5.57 -13.38 5.95
CA SER A 788 4.58 -13.27 7.03
C SER A 788 3.18 -13.60 6.49
N PRO A 789 2.17 -13.80 7.36
CA PRO A 789 0.77 -14.00 6.95
C PRO A 789 0.22 -12.87 6.06
N THR A 790 0.80 -11.68 6.16
CA THR A 790 0.28 -10.44 5.58
C THR A 790 1.05 -9.94 4.36
N ILE A 791 2.20 -10.54 4.03
CA ILE A 791 3.08 -10.07 2.96
C ILE A 791 3.12 -11.12 1.85
N LYS A 792 2.54 -10.77 0.69
CA LYS A 792 2.53 -11.60 -0.52
C LYS A 792 3.62 -11.20 -1.51
N LYS A 793 4.14 -12.19 -2.25
CA LYS A 793 4.94 -11.96 -3.46
C LYS A 793 4.01 -11.47 -4.55
N HIS A 794 4.40 -10.38 -5.21
CA HIS A 794 3.78 -9.88 -6.41
C HIS A 794 4.72 -10.12 -7.59
N MET A 795 4.28 -10.82 -8.63
CA MET A 795 5.02 -10.86 -9.89
C MET A 795 4.74 -9.54 -10.63
N VAL A 796 5.71 -8.62 -10.65
CA VAL A 796 5.58 -7.28 -11.25
C VAL A 796 6.86 -6.89 -11.98
N GLY A 797 6.77 -5.87 -12.84
CA GLY A 797 7.94 -5.28 -13.50
C GLY A 797 8.78 -6.31 -14.26
N TYR A 798 10.03 -6.51 -13.80
CA TYR A 798 11.00 -7.42 -14.42
C TYR A 798 10.50 -8.87 -14.49
N GLU A 799 9.77 -9.36 -13.48
CA GLU A 799 9.26 -10.74 -13.47
C GLU A 799 8.17 -10.98 -14.54
N LEU A 800 7.38 -9.95 -14.87
CA LEU A 800 6.34 -10.03 -15.89
C LEU A 800 6.89 -9.80 -17.31
N LEU A 801 7.92 -8.98 -17.45
CA LEU A 801 8.40 -8.50 -18.75
C LEU A 801 9.70 -9.15 -19.22
N ALA A 802 10.47 -9.80 -18.33
CA ALA A 802 11.76 -10.39 -18.65
C ALA A 802 11.92 -11.80 -18.06
N GLN A 803 12.25 -11.92 -16.77
CA GLN A 803 12.58 -13.22 -16.16
C GLN A 803 12.07 -13.29 -14.72
N ALA A 804 11.49 -14.45 -14.39
CA ALA A 804 11.04 -14.74 -13.03
C ALA A 804 12.19 -14.65 -12.02
N GLN A 805 11.95 -13.99 -10.90
CA GLN A 805 12.90 -13.80 -9.82
C GLN A 805 12.34 -14.41 -8.53
N ARG A 806 13.22 -14.87 -7.64
CA ARG A 806 12.85 -15.42 -6.33
C ARG A 806 13.75 -14.86 -5.23
N ASP A 807 13.15 -14.54 -4.08
CA ASP A 807 13.82 -13.89 -2.95
C ASP A 807 14.45 -14.86 -1.94
N LEU A 808 14.01 -16.11 -1.92
CA LEU A 808 14.44 -17.17 -0.97
C LEU A 808 14.96 -18.38 -1.76
N THR A 809 16.11 -18.98 -1.40
CA THR A 809 16.56 -20.15 -2.17
C THR A 809 15.64 -21.36 -1.97
N PRO A 810 15.53 -22.27 -2.97
CA PRO A 810 14.78 -23.53 -2.82
C PRO A 810 15.17 -24.35 -1.58
N GLU A 811 16.46 -24.40 -1.26
CA GLU A 811 17.02 -25.13 -0.10
C GLU A 811 16.57 -24.50 1.22
N GLN A 812 16.60 -23.17 1.32
CA GLN A 812 16.14 -22.46 2.50
C GLN A 812 14.63 -22.65 2.71
N ALA A 813 13.84 -22.58 1.64
CA ALA A 813 12.40 -22.84 1.68
C ALA A 813 12.12 -24.28 2.14
N ALA A 814 12.81 -25.26 1.56
CA ALA A 814 12.68 -26.66 1.93
C ALA A 814 13.05 -26.91 3.39
N SER A 815 14.17 -26.32 3.85
CA SER A 815 14.62 -26.42 5.25
C SER A 815 13.58 -25.86 6.22
N LYS A 816 13.03 -24.68 5.94
CA LYS A 816 11.95 -24.08 6.74
C LYS A 816 10.73 -25.00 6.81
N LEU A 817 10.19 -25.43 5.67
CA LEU A 817 9.02 -26.31 5.64
C LEU A 817 9.28 -27.65 6.36
N ARG A 818 10.46 -28.24 6.16
CA ARG A 818 10.88 -29.50 6.80
C ARG A 818 11.03 -29.38 8.32
N SER A 819 11.38 -28.21 8.85
CA SER A 819 11.48 -27.97 10.30
C SER A 819 10.14 -27.85 11.05
N LEU A 820 9.03 -27.69 10.32
CA LEU A 820 7.71 -27.53 10.93
C LEU A 820 7.13 -28.85 11.45
N SER A 821 6.17 -28.77 12.37
CA SER A 821 5.50 -29.95 12.92
C SER A 821 4.48 -30.54 11.93
N ASP A 822 4.27 -31.86 12.02
CA ASP A 822 3.13 -32.55 11.37
C ASP A 822 1.81 -32.38 12.17
N ILE A 823 1.88 -31.77 13.37
CA ILE A 823 0.72 -31.40 14.20
C ILE A 823 0.27 -29.99 13.84
N HIS A 824 -1.01 -29.82 13.50
CA HIS A 824 -1.58 -28.52 13.14
C HIS A 824 -1.65 -27.57 14.35
N TYR A 825 -1.20 -26.32 14.18
CA TYR A 825 -1.05 -25.35 15.28
C TYR A 825 -2.35 -25.05 16.05
N LYS A 826 -3.51 -25.06 15.38
CA LYS A 826 -4.84 -24.81 15.98
C LYS A 826 -5.68 -26.08 16.22
N HIS A 827 -5.40 -27.16 15.49
CA HIS A 827 -6.28 -28.35 15.41
C HIS A 827 -5.49 -29.65 15.57
N PRO A 828 -4.78 -29.84 16.70
CA PRO A 828 -3.93 -31.01 16.93
C PRO A 828 -4.72 -32.33 16.86
N GLU A 829 -6.00 -32.33 17.20
CA GLU A 829 -6.92 -33.48 17.18
C GLU A 829 -7.17 -34.05 15.78
N THR A 830 -6.94 -33.27 14.73
CA THR A 830 -7.10 -33.70 13.32
C THR A 830 -5.79 -34.20 12.71
N SER A 831 -4.68 -34.09 13.44
CA SER A 831 -3.34 -34.46 12.97
C SER A 831 -3.14 -35.97 13.03
N LEU A 832 -2.21 -36.50 12.23
CA LEU A 832 -1.92 -37.93 12.26
C LEU A 832 -1.26 -38.31 13.59
N SER A 833 -1.67 -39.44 14.16
CA SER A 833 -0.98 -40.06 15.30
C SER A 833 0.39 -40.62 14.90
N GLU A 834 1.29 -40.80 15.85
CA GLU A 834 2.62 -41.40 15.60
C GLU A 834 2.51 -42.77 14.92
N LYS A 835 1.53 -43.60 15.33
CA LYS A 835 1.26 -44.90 14.70
C LYS A 835 0.83 -44.78 13.24
N GLU A 836 0.05 -43.76 12.90
CA GLU A 836 -0.34 -43.52 11.51
C GLU A 836 0.85 -43.00 10.69
N LEU A 837 1.70 -42.14 11.26
CA LEU A 837 2.93 -41.70 10.60
C LEU A 837 3.86 -42.89 10.33
N GLU A 838 4.06 -43.79 11.29
CA GLU A 838 4.83 -45.02 11.10
C GLU A 838 4.25 -45.96 10.04
N LYS A 839 2.92 -46.03 9.91
CA LYS A 839 2.25 -46.87 8.89
C LYS A 839 2.55 -46.39 7.46
N TYR A 840 2.72 -45.10 7.26
CA TYR A 840 2.81 -44.49 5.92
C TYR A 840 4.21 -44.01 5.54
N ASN A 841 5.11 -43.80 6.50
CA ASN A 841 6.55 -43.60 6.25
C ASN A 841 7.17 -44.87 5.68
#